data_AF-A0A2I2G1X9-F1
#
_entry.id   AF-A0A2I2G1X9-F1
#
_cell.length_a   1.000
_cell.length_b   1.000
_cell.length_c   1.000
_cell.angle_alpha   90.00
_cell.angle_beta   90.00
_cell.angle_gamma   90.00
#
_symmetry.space_group_name_H-M   'P 1'
#
loop_
_entity.id
_entity.type
_entity.pdbx_description
1 polymer ?
#
loop_
_entity_poly.entity_id
_entity_poly.type
_entity_poly.pdbx_seq_one_letter_code
_entity_poly.pdbx_strand_id
1 'polypeptide(L)'
;MSAPGVGFEYPAQEVSWQKRDVLLFANSIGCKADELHFLYELHPNFAVFPTYPLILPFKLADQEVTDFYARSKATPIPGVPQFDYSRVVDGQRKLTVLKPLPTTSAGRTFELRNKVVGVYDKGKPGTVVETEQSIVDKDTGEVYSKTVSSNFFVGQGNWGGPKGPSTVSYPPPEGKSPDAIHVVQSNLETAHLYRLNGDYNPLHATPEPGAKMGFGGIIIHGLFSWNSAAQGILRELGGSDPNNLREFQARFASPVKPGDKLITEIWRTGNFHNDLEEIRFVTKNGNGKVVLSNGRSIGQTPRQRLSCRRLPAATSTKANSSLPARPSREDPFVARSALQPFVDFETNKYNNRYTALKRTPEGHEGLYGNFWLRENCQCSKCIHPDTRQRIVDTFSIPSDAKIERIEYTADGAEVLWLDGHQSFYPFTWLRLHANGKKIPLDPNMMAIRFFKHQPPSDPFPPAVSYSSVMEDDRALWRWVEAIVIYGYCFVQGVPVDPESTKSLLERIAFIRHTHYGSGFWDFTSDLTFKDTAYTSEGLGAHTDNTYFTDPARLQLFHLLSHTDGDGGTSLLVDGFQAAKTLFAQNRNHFHTLAEIPQPFHASGNEDTCIQPAAQVPVFNIHPQHQRLFQIRWNNYDRAAKTDWTMEEQMKWYDAARAFNEIIHRPEMQLWTQLEPGTALIFDNWRMMHGRTEFTGKRRMCGGYINNDDFMSKYRLLEFGRQKVLDNLGNNASLSYNPNYRY
;
A
#
# COMPACT_ATOMS: atom_id res chain seq x y z
N MET A 1 33.45 -17.00 -47.05
CA MET A 1 32.07 -16.70 -47.50
C MET A 1 31.26 -16.37 -46.27
N SER A 2 30.52 -15.26 -46.24
CA SER A 2 29.54 -15.01 -45.17
C SER A 2 28.55 -16.17 -45.09
N ALA A 3 28.11 -16.51 -43.88
CA ALA A 3 27.05 -17.51 -43.73
C ALA A 3 25.82 -17.09 -44.56
N PRO A 4 25.09 -18.04 -45.19
CA PRO A 4 23.96 -17.70 -46.06
C PRO A 4 22.93 -16.80 -45.35
N GLY A 5 22.45 -15.77 -46.04
CA GLY A 5 21.51 -14.78 -45.50
C GLY A 5 22.10 -13.75 -44.52
N VAL A 6 23.29 -13.95 -43.95
CA VAL A 6 23.87 -13.01 -42.98
C VAL A 6 24.27 -11.70 -43.67
N GLY A 7 23.86 -10.59 -43.07
CA GLY A 7 24.04 -9.25 -43.63
C GLY A 7 22.90 -8.79 -44.54
N PHE A 8 21.91 -9.64 -44.83
CA PHE A 8 20.72 -9.23 -45.56
C PHE A 8 19.94 -8.18 -44.76
N GLU A 9 19.67 -7.04 -45.38
CA GLU A 9 18.88 -5.95 -44.80
C GLU A 9 17.50 -5.92 -45.44
N TYR A 10 16.47 -5.92 -44.60
CA TYR A 10 15.11 -5.70 -45.05
C TYR A 10 14.92 -4.20 -45.37
N PRO A 11 13.96 -3.85 -46.24
CA PRO A 11 13.59 -2.46 -46.45
C PRO A 11 13.30 -1.76 -45.11
N ALA A 12 13.81 -0.54 -44.95
CA ALA A 12 13.48 0.28 -43.79
C ALA A 12 11.98 0.57 -43.74
N GLN A 13 11.39 0.53 -42.55
CA GLN A 13 9.95 0.76 -42.35
C GLN A 13 9.77 1.93 -41.38
N GLU A 14 8.87 2.85 -41.72
CA GLU A 14 8.54 3.96 -40.82
C GLU A 14 7.83 3.45 -39.55
N VAL A 15 8.16 4.04 -38.41
CA VAL A 15 7.53 3.78 -37.11
C VAL A 15 7.10 5.09 -36.47
N SER A 16 5.95 5.10 -35.80
CA SER A 16 5.44 6.30 -35.13
C SER A 16 4.66 5.98 -33.86
N TRP A 17 4.67 6.91 -32.90
CA TRP A 17 3.95 6.78 -31.63
C TRP A 17 3.49 8.11 -31.05
N GLN A 18 2.34 8.06 -30.40
CA GLN A 18 1.76 9.14 -29.63
C GLN A 18 2.08 8.99 -28.14
N LYS A 19 1.87 10.06 -27.36
CA LYS A 19 1.90 9.99 -25.90
C LYS A 19 0.94 8.93 -25.35
N ARG A 20 -0.24 8.80 -25.97
CA ARG A 20 -1.22 7.76 -25.66
C ARG A 20 -0.65 6.34 -25.76
N ASP A 21 0.18 6.08 -26.78
CA ASP A 21 0.72 4.75 -27.04
C ASP A 21 1.74 4.34 -25.98
N VAL A 22 2.57 5.29 -25.53
CA VAL A 22 3.57 5.01 -24.47
C VAL A 22 2.90 4.87 -23.09
N LEU A 23 1.81 5.61 -22.84
CA LEU A 23 0.96 5.46 -21.64
C LEU A 23 0.27 4.08 -21.63
N LEU A 24 -0.34 3.70 -22.74
CA LEU A 24 -1.00 2.40 -22.92
C LEU A 24 -0.01 1.26 -22.69
N PHE A 25 1.19 1.36 -23.27
CA PHE A 25 2.22 0.35 -23.10
C PHE A 25 2.62 0.21 -21.63
N ALA A 26 3.00 1.31 -20.97
CA ALA A 26 3.40 1.31 -19.57
C ALA A 26 2.30 0.72 -18.66
N ASN A 27 1.04 1.12 -18.86
CA ASN A 27 -0.10 0.59 -18.12
C ASN A 27 -0.25 -0.92 -18.35
N SER A 28 -0.20 -1.36 -19.61
CA SER A 28 -0.44 -2.75 -20.01
C SER A 28 0.63 -3.74 -19.52
N ILE A 29 1.84 -3.27 -19.19
CA ILE A 29 2.94 -4.12 -18.70
C ILE A 29 3.03 -4.16 -17.17
N GLY A 30 2.22 -3.37 -16.47
CA GLY A 30 2.09 -3.44 -15.02
C GLY A 30 2.60 -2.23 -14.23
N CYS A 31 3.00 -1.12 -14.87
CA CYS A 31 3.31 0.12 -14.13
C CYS A 31 2.11 0.53 -13.25
N LYS A 32 2.38 0.95 -12.02
CA LYS A 32 1.33 1.27 -11.02
C LYS A 32 1.20 2.77 -10.77
N ALA A 33 0.18 3.16 -10.01
CA ALA A 33 -0.14 4.56 -9.73
C ALA A 33 0.96 5.34 -8.99
N ASP A 34 1.94 4.67 -8.39
CA ASP A 34 3.15 5.28 -7.81
C ASP A 34 4.28 5.51 -8.85
N GLU A 35 4.10 5.04 -10.08
CA GLU A 35 4.99 5.23 -11.23
C GLU A 35 4.39 6.25 -12.22
N LEU A 36 3.80 7.34 -11.73
CA LEU A 36 3.10 8.36 -12.55
C LEU A 36 3.96 8.95 -13.67
N HIS A 37 5.28 8.95 -13.52
CA HIS A 37 6.19 9.38 -14.57
C HIS A 37 6.15 8.50 -15.83
N PHE A 38 5.56 7.30 -15.78
CA PHE A 38 5.20 6.49 -16.95
C PHE A 38 3.71 6.56 -17.33
N LEU A 39 2.84 6.99 -16.41
CA LEU A 39 1.38 6.87 -16.54
C LEU A 39 0.63 8.21 -16.64
N TYR A 40 1.33 9.35 -16.54
CA TYR A 40 0.73 10.66 -16.60
C TYR A 40 1.57 11.62 -17.44
N GLU A 41 1.02 12.04 -18.57
CA GLU A 41 1.69 12.84 -19.59
C GLU A 41 2.05 14.27 -19.17
N LEU A 42 1.46 14.76 -18.08
CA LEU A 42 1.77 16.05 -17.47
C LEU A 42 2.71 15.92 -16.26
N HIS A 43 3.14 14.71 -15.91
CA HIS A 43 4.15 14.53 -14.87
C HIS A 43 5.45 15.25 -15.29
N PRO A 44 6.13 16.00 -14.40
CA PRO A 44 7.32 16.79 -14.77
C PRO A 44 8.47 15.92 -15.32
N ASN A 45 8.50 14.64 -14.94
CA ASN A 45 9.47 13.65 -15.42
C ASN A 45 8.84 12.61 -16.36
N PHE A 46 7.75 12.94 -17.08
CA PHE A 46 7.08 11.99 -17.98
C PHE A 46 8.07 11.38 -18.99
N ALA A 47 8.12 10.05 -19.05
CA ALA A 47 9.11 9.31 -19.82
C ALA A 47 8.51 8.07 -20.50
N VAL A 48 9.19 7.61 -21.56
CA VAL A 48 8.84 6.35 -22.24
C VAL A 48 9.47 5.19 -21.49
N PHE A 49 8.69 4.13 -21.24
CA PHE A 49 9.24 2.93 -20.62
C PHE A 49 10.32 2.31 -21.53
N PRO A 50 11.52 1.93 -21.04
CA PRO A 50 12.68 1.67 -21.91
C PRO A 50 12.53 0.51 -22.90
N THR A 51 11.58 -0.40 -22.66
CA THR A 51 11.31 -1.56 -23.52
C THR A 51 10.22 -1.33 -24.57
N TYR A 52 9.61 -0.13 -24.61
CA TYR A 52 8.66 0.28 -25.64
C TYR A 52 9.11 0.02 -27.09
N PRO A 53 10.39 0.21 -27.47
CA PRO A 53 10.85 -0.09 -28.83
C PRO A 53 10.51 -1.50 -29.35
N LEU A 54 10.31 -2.48 -28.46
CA LEU A 54 10.01 -3.86 -28.84
C LEU A 54 8.64 -4.04 -29.53
N ILE A 55 7.71 -3.11 -29.32
CA ILE A 55 6.39 -3.20 -29.94
C ILE A 55 6.30 -2.50 -31.30
N LEU A 56 7.23 -1.57 -31.57
CA LEU A 56 7.25 -0.80 -32.82
C LEU A 56 7.32 -1.67 -34.09
N PRO A 57 8.01 -2.84 -34.13
CA PRO A 57 7.95 -3.74 -35.28
C PRO A 57 6.56 -4.32 -35.59
N PHE A 58 5.66 -4.36 -34.59
CA PHE A 58 4.29 -4.83 -34.78
C PHE A 58 3.37 -3.67 -35.16
N LYS A 59 3.52 -2.53 -34.46
CA LYS A 59 2.72 -1.31 -34.66
C LYS A 59 3.04 -0.57 -35.96
N LEU A 60 4.32 -0.49 -36.33
CA LEU A 60 4.83 0.41 -37.37
C LEU A 60 4.34 1.86 -37.16
N ALA A 61 3.87 2.52 -38.22
CA ALA A 61 3.31 3.86 -38.15
C ALA A 61 1.77 3.87 -37.96
N ASP A 62 1.13 2.70 -37.88
CA ASP A 62 -0.33 2.60 -37.82
C ASP A 62 -0.90 3.14 -36.51
N GLN A 63 -2.09 3.72 -36.61
CA GLN A 63 -2.88 4.21 -35.48
C GLN A 63 -4.12 3.36 -35.21
N GLU A 64 -4.39 2.39 -36.09
CA GLU A 64 -5.55 1.50 -36.08
C GLU A 64 -5.15 0.04 -35.82
N VAL A 65 -6.16 -0.81 -35.64
CA VAL A 65 -5.94 -2.27 -35.62
C VAL A 65 -5.47 -2.78 -36.99
N THR A 66 -4.64 -3.83 -36.99
CA THR A 66 -4.01 -4.32 -38.22
C THR A 66 -4.19 -5.83 -38.38
N ASP A 67 -4.30 -6.32 -39.61
CA ASP A 67 -4.23 -7.75 -39.90
C ASP A 67 -2.79 -8.26 -39.74
N PHE A 68 -2.56 -9.00 -38.64
CA PHE A 68 -1.26 -9.56 -38.29
C PHE A 68 -0.71 -10.52 -39.36
N TYR A 69 -1.54 -11.37 -39.94
CA TYR A 69 -1.08 -12.37 -40.91
C TYR A 69 -0.77 -11.74 -42.25
N ALA A 70 -1.59 -10.79 -42.71
CA ALA A 70 -1.33 -10.07 -43.95
C ALA A 70 -0.01 -9.28 -43.89
N ARG A 71 0.32 -8.73 -42.71
CA ARG A 71 1.55 -7.98 -42.44
C ARG A 71 2.79 -8.87 -42.29
N SER A 72 2.62 -10.10 -41.83
CA SER A 72 3.72 -11.04 -41.57
C SER A 72 4.29 -11.72 -42.83
N LYS A 73 3.93 -11.25 -44.04
CA LYS A 73 4.47 -11.78 -45.29
C LYS A 73 5.97 -11.51 -45.38
N ALA A 74 6.75 -12.59 -45.40
CA ALA A 74 8.19 -12.51 -45.37
C ALA A 74 8.78 -12.07 -46.72
N THR A 75 9.70 -11.12 -46.68
CA THR A 75 10.67 -10.93 -47.75
C THR A 75 11.64 -12.12 -47.73
N PRO A 76 11.82 -12.85 -48.85
CA PRO A 76 12.75 -13.97 -48.90
C PRO A 76 14.17 -13.54 -48.55
N ILE A 77 14.82 -14.27 -47.65
CA ILE A 77 16.23 -14.05 -47.31
C ILE A 77 17.08 -14.76 -48.38
N PRO A 78 18.01 -14.07 -49.06
CA PRO A 78 18.85 -14.68 -50.08
C PRO A 78 19.73 -15.81 -49.53
N GLY A 79 19.80 -16.92 -50.26
CA GLY A 79 20.71 -18.03 -49.97
C GLY A 79 20.24 -18.98 -48.85
N VAL A 80 19.03 -18.85 -48.34
CA VAL A 80 18.42 -19.79 -47.37
C VAL A 80 17.06 -20.28 -47.87
N PRO A 81 16.56 -21.43 -47.38
CA PRO A 81 15.24 -21.92 -47.75
C PRO A 81 14.13 -20.92 -47.41
N GLN A 82 13.04 -20.97 -48.17
CA GLN A 82 11.82 -20.26 -47.80
C GLN A 82 11.19 -20.93 -46.58
N PHE A 83 11.16 -20.23 -45.46
CA PHE A 83 10.55 -20.75 -44.24
C PHE A 83 9.06 -20.42 -44.14
N ASP A 84 8.30 -21.35 -43.58
CA ASP A 84 6.90 -21.20 -43.22
C ASP A 84 6.77 -20.49 -41.87
N TYR A 85 6.33 -19.24 -41.91
CA TYR A 85 6.15 -18.38 -40.73
C TYR A 85 4.92 -18.76 -39.89
N SER A 86 4.04 -19.65 -40.37
CA SER A 86 2.95 -20.18 -39.53
C SER A 86 3.46 -21.14 -38.44
N ARG A 87 4.72 -21.58 -38.52
CA ARG A 87 5.37 -22.50 -37.59
C ARG A 87 6.62 -21.89 -36.93
N VAL A 88 6.59 -20.59 -36.72
CA VAL A 88 7.65 -19.85 -36.01
C VAL A 88 7.27 -19.63 -34.55
N VAL A 89 8.25 -19.73 -33.65
CA VAL A 89 8.11 -19.34 -32.25
C VAL A 89 9.26 -18.40 -31.87
N ASP A 90 8.96 -17.42 -31.01
CA ASP A 90 9.99 -16.57 -30.42
C ASP A 90 10.90 -17.41 -29.53
N GLY A 91 12.20 -17.41 -29.81
CA GLY A 91 13.20 -18.11 -29.00
C GLY A 91 13.72 -17.23 -27.87
N GLN A 92 14.37 -16.12 -28.22
CA GLN A 92 15.02 -15.21 -27.29
C GLN A 92 15.01 -13.79 -27.84
N ARG A 93 14.95 -12.79 -26.96
CA ARG A 93 15.23 -11.40 -27.32
C ARG A 93 16.21 -10.78 -26.35
N LYS A 94 17.10 -9.94 -26.87
CA LYS A 94 17.99 -9.04 -26.15
C LYS A 94 17.77 -7.62 -26.66
N LEU A 95 17.38 -6.72 -25.79
CA LEU A 95 17.30 -5.28 -26.04
C LEU A 95 18.53 -4.59 -25.44
N THR A 96 19.10 -3.66 -26.19
CA THR A 96 20.07 -2.67 -25.71
C THR A 96 19.47 -1.28 -25.93
N VAL A 97 19.29 -0.54 -24.84
CA VAL A 97 18.79 0.83 -24.82
C VAL A 97 19.98 1.78 -24.91
N LEU A 98 20.12 2.46 -26.04
CA LEU A 98 21.22 3.39 -26.29
C LEU A 98 20.84 4.81 -25.86
N LYS A 99 19.59 5.20 -26.11
CA LYS A 99 19.01 6.50 -25.75
C LYS A 99 17.53 6.35 -25.37
N PRO A 100 17.02 7.16 -24.43
CA PRO A 100 15.58 7.25 -24.19
C PRO A 100 14.86 7.69 -25.46
N LEU A 101 13.75 7.03 -25.81
CA LEU A 101 12.87 7.53 -26.86
C LEU A 101 12.17 8.83 -26.40
N PRO A 102 11.92 9.79 -27.30
CA PRO A 102 11.05 10.92 -26.98
C PRO A 102 9.63 10.44 -26.67
N THR A 103 8.90 11.19 -25.86
CA THR A 103 7.53 10.85 -25.41
C THR A 103 6.49 10.84 -26.53
N THR A 104 6.86 11.32 -27.71
CA THR A 104 6.12 11.16 -28.97
C THR A 104 7.10 11.23 -30.14
N SER A 105 6.76 10.59 -31.26
CA SER A 105 7.47 10.78 -32.52
C SER A 105 7.07 12.06 -33.26
N ALA A 106 6.04 12.80 -32.81
CA ALA A 106 5.57 13.99 -33.50
C ALA A 106 6.69 15.00 -33.76
N GLY A 107 6.79 15.48 -35.01
CA GLY A 107 7.83 16.42 -35.45
C GLY A 107 9.18 15.77 -35.80
N ARG A 108 9.31 14.45 -35.74
CA ARG A 108 10.52 13.69 -36.13
C ARG A 108 10.12 12.45 -36.92
N THR A 109 10.99 11.98 -37.81
CA THR A 109 10.76 10.74 -38.55
C THR A 109 11.63 9.63 -37.97
N PHE A 110 11.01 8.51 -37.61
CA PHE A 110 11.71 7.32 -37.11
C PHE A 110 11.53 6.12 -38.04
N GLU A 111 12.57 5.32 -38.17
CA GLU A 111 12.57 4.11 -38.98
C GLU A 111 13.03 2.89 -38.17
N LEU A 112 12.36 1.77 -38.41
CA LEU A 112 12.83 0.44 -38.08
C LEU A 112 13.77 -0.05 -39.20
N ARG A 113 15.00 -0.38 -38.84
CA ARG A 113 15.96 -1.05 -39.71
C ARG A 113 16.20 -2.46 -39.22
N ASN A 114 16.03 -3.44 -40.08
CA ASN A 114 16.09 -4.85 -39.71
C ASN A 114 17.14 -5.57 -40.57
N LYS A 115 18.05 -6.30 -39.93
CA LYS A 115 19.14 -7.02 -40.59
C LYS A 115 19.25 -8.44 -40.06
N VAL A 116 19.44 -9.40 -40.95
CA VAL A 116 19.75 -10.79 -40.60
C VAL A 116 21.19 -10.87 -40.10
N VAL A 117 21.37 -11.32 -38.86
CA VAL A 117 22.69 -11.50 -38.23
C VAL A 117 23.09 -12.97 -38.11
N GLY A 118 22.16 -13.90 -38.29
CA GLY A 118 22.43 -15.34 -38.27
C GLY A 118 21.28 -16.14 -38.89
N VAL A 119 21.61 -17.22 -39.63
CA VAL A 119 20.65 -18.25 -40.02
C VAL A 119 21.29 -19.61 -39.77
N TYR A 120 20.72 -20.38 -38.85
CA TYR A 120 21.36 -21.58 -38.31
C TYR A 120 20.49 -22.83 -38.44
N ASP A 121 21.01 -23.83 -39.12
CA ASP A 121 20.38 -25.14 -39.24
C ASP A 121 20.60 -25.94 -37.93
N LYS A 122 19.52 -26.23 -37.21
CA LYS A 122 19.56 -27.04 -35.98
C LYS A 122 19.24 -28.52 -36.26
N GLY A 123 19.23 -28.94 -37.53
CA GLY A 123 18.88 -30.27 -37.97
C GLY A 123 17.38 -30.52 -37.91
N LYS A 124 16.97 -31.77 -37.71
CA LYS A 124 15.55 -32.17 -37.61
C LYS A 124 14.68 -31.25 -36.72
N PRO A 125 15.14 -30.73 -35.57
CA PRO A 125 14.37 -29.79 -34.74
C PRO A 125 13.91 -28.51 -35.46
N GLY A 126 14.70 -27.93 -36.37
CA GLY A 126 14.32 -26.69 -37.06
C GLY A 126 15.48 -25.79 -37.48
N THR A 127 15.15 -24.55 -37.82
CA THR A 127 16.11 -23.48 -38.15
C THR A 127 15.95 -22.29 -37.21
N VAL A 128 17.05 -21.66 -36.80
CA VAL A 128 17.04 -20.38 -36.09
C VAL A 128 17.39 -19.26 -37.07
N VAL A 129 16.57 -18.20 -37.12
CA VAL A 129 16.92 -16.95 -37.79
C VAL A 129 17.11 -15.88 -36.72
N GLU A 130 18.29 -15.27 -36.68
CA GLU A 130 18.61 -14.15 -35.80
C GLU A 130 18.59 -12.84 -36.59
N THR A 131 17.90 -11.86 -36.03
CA THR A 131 17.75 -10.53 -36.63
C THR A 131 18.14 -9.45 -35.63
N GLU A 132 18.88 -8.44 -36.08
CA GLU A 132 19.10 -7.19 -35.35
C GLU A 132 18.15 -6.13 -35.89
N GLN A 133 17.31 -5.59 -35.01
CA GLN A 133 16.41 -4.48 -35.28
C GLN A 133 16.93 -3.22 -34.60
N SER A 134 16.93 -2.10 -35.31
CA SER A 134 17.32 -0.78 -34.78
C SER A 134 16.20 0.22 -34.97
N ILE A 135 15.92 1.02 -33.93
CA ILE A 135 15.06 2.21 -34.04
C ILE A 135 15.95 3.42 -34.25
N VAL A 136 15.76 4.09 -35.37
CA VAL A 136 16.66 5.13 -35.87
C VAL A 136 15.88 6.40 -36.14
N ASP A 137 16.36 7.54 -35.66
CA ASP A 137 15.90 8.84 -36.13
C ASP A 137 16.45 9.06 -37.56
N LYS A 138 15.56 9.17 -38.53
CA LYS A 138 15.91 9.21 -39.96
C LYS A 138 16.77 10.42 -40.32
N ASP A 139 16.48 11.57 -39.72
CA ASP A 139 17.06 12.85 -40.10
C ASP A 139 18.48 13.01 -39.54
N THR A 140 18.70 12.51 -38.32
CA THR A 140 19.99 12.58 -37.61
C THR A 140 20.84 11.33 -37.76
N GLY A 141 20.25 10.20 -38.14
CA GLY A 141 20.90 8.88 -38.18
C GLY A 141 21.15 8.27 -36.79
N GLU A 142 20.67 8.89 -35.72
CA GLU A 142 20.89 8.41 -34.35
C GLU A 142 20.10 7.13 -34.06
N VAL A 143 20.78 6.14 -33.46
CA VAL A 143 20.14 4.88 -33.04
C VAL A 143 19.74 4.96 -31.57
N TYR A 144 18.46 4.70 -31.29
CA TYR A 144 17.89 4.78 -29.93
C TYR A 144 17.92 3.44 -29.20
N SER A 145 17.70 2.36 -29.92
CA SER A 145 17.72 1.00 -29.36
C SER A 145 18.10 -0.01 -30.40
N LYS A 146 18.72 -1.12 -29.95
CA LYS A 146 18.99 -2.30 -30.76
C LYS A 146 18.37 -3.53 -30.11
N THR A 147 17.69 -4.34 -30.89
CA THR A 147 17.11 -5.61 -30.43
C THR A 147 17.64 -6.75 -31.27
N VAL A 148 18.27 -7.74 -30.64
CA VAL A 148 18.60 -9.01 -31.27
C VAL A 148 17.54 -10.04 -30.90
N SER A 149 16.85 -10.59 -31.90
CA SER A 149 15.78 -11.57 -31.74
C SER A 149 16.13 -12.87 -32.47
N SER A 150 15.93 -14.00 -31.81
CA SER A 150 16.09 -15.34 -32.39
C SER A 150 14.71 -15.98 -32.60
N ASN A 151 14.34 -16.20 -33.86
CA ASN A 151 13.11 -16.88 -34.27
C ASN A 151 13.40 -18.34 -34.58
N PHE A 152 12.63 -19.28 -34.02
CA PHE A 152 12.80 -20.71 -34.26
C PHE A 152 11.69 -21.27 -35.15
N PHE A 153 12.08 -21.71 -36.35
CA PHE A 153 11.21 -22.31 -37.36
C PHE A 153 11.14 -23.82 -37.13
N VAL A 154 10.08 -24.26 -36.45
CA VAL A 154 9.93 -25.62 -35.94
C VAL A 154 9.85 -26.63 -37.09
N GLY A 155 10.75 -27.61 -37.08
CA GLY A 155 10.80 -28.70 -38.07
C GLY A 155 11.34 -28.32 -39.45
N GLN A 156 11.89 -27.11 -39.61
CA GLN A 156 12.38 -26.57 -40.88
C GLN A 156 13.91 -26.52 -40.95
N GLY A 157 14.60 -27.58 -40.54
CA GLY A 157 16.06 -27.72 -40.65
C GLY A 157 16.48 -28.79 -41.67
N ASN A 158 17.70 -29.31 -41.54
CA ASN A 158 18.34 -30.28 -42.47
C ASN A 158 18.56 -29.75 -43.91
N TRP A 159 18.76 -28.45 -44.08
CA TRP A 159 19.09 -27.83 -45.36
C TRP A 159 20.59 -27.62 -45.57
N GLY A 160 21.43 -28.06 -44.62
CA GLY A 160 22.89 -28.03 -44.73
C GLY A 160 23.52 -26.70 -44.31
N GLY A 161 22.79 -25.89 -43.56
CA GLY A 161 23.26 -24.60 -43.05
C GLY A 161 24.26 -24.68 -41.90
N PRO A 162 24.85 -23.55 -41.49
CA PRO A 162 25.76 -23.52 -40.33
C PRO A 162 24.99 -23.81 -39.04
N LYS A 163 25.61 -24.50 -38.07
CA LYS A 163 24.96 -24.83 -36.80
C LYS A 163 24.76 -23.65 -35.84
N GLY A 164 25.44 -22.53 -36.10
CA GLY A 164 25.46 -21.35 -35.24
C GLY A 164 26.29 -21.52 -33.96
N PRO A 165 26.50 -20.43 -33.23
CA PRO A 165 27.26 -20.44 -31.98
C PRO A 165 26.51 -21.19 -30.88
N SER A 166 27.25 -21.64 -29.86
CA SER A 166 26.67 -22.14 -28.62
C SER A 166 25.94 -21.01 -27.89
N THR A 167 24.77 -21.32 -27.34
CA THR A 167 24.00 -20.37 -26.53
C THR A 167 24.73 -20.09 -25.22
N VAL A 168 24.97 -18.82 -24.91
CA VAL A 168 25.51 -18.40 -23.61
C VAL A 168 24.41 -18.53 -22.57
N SER A 169 24.73 -19.22 -21.47
CA SER A 169 23.81 -19.45 -20.35
C SER A 169 24.07 -18.47 -19.22
N TYR A 170 23.00 -18.05 -18.57
CA TYR A 170 22.90 -17.04 -17.53
C TYR A 170 22.00 -17.56 -16.41
N PRO A 171 22.40 -18.64 -15.72
CA PRO A 171 21.62 -19.20 -14.63
C PRO A 171 21.57 -18.23 -13.44
N PRO A 172 20.56 -18.36 -12.55
CA PRO A 172 20.60 -17.74 -11.24
C PRO A 172 21.88 -18.13 -10.47
N PRO A 173 22.40 -17.26 -9.59
CA PRO A 173 23.51 -17.60 -8.72
C PRO A 173 23.18 -18.81 -7.83
N GLU A 174 24.05 -19.82 -7.84
CA GLU A 174 23.84 -21.06 -7.10
C GLU A 174 23.82 -20.81 -5.58
N GLY A 175 22.87 -21.45 -4.88
CA GLY A 175 22.74 -21.34 -3.42
C GLY A 175 22.28 -19.97 -2.89
N LYS A 176 21.96 -19.01 -3.76
CA LYS A 176 21.52 -17.67 -3.37
C LYS A 176 20.00 -17.53 -3.50
N SER A 177 19.33 -17.08 -2.44
CA SER A 177 17.93 -16.65 -2.53
C SER A 177 17.79 -15.38 -3.39
N PRO A 178 16.64 -15.16 -4.06
CA PRO A 178 16.41 -13.92 -4.82
C PRO A 178 16.60 -12.69 -3.94
N ASP A 179 17.22 -11.64 -4.49
CA ASP A 179 17.34 -10.33 -3.82
C ASP A 179 16.02 -9.55 -3.91
N ALA A 180 15.19 -9.83 -4.92
CA ALA A 180 13.84 -9.30 -5.05
C ALA A 180 12.92 -10.31 -5.75
N ILE A 181 11.62 -10.19 -5.50
CA ILE A 181 10.57 -10.96 -6.18
C ILE A 181 9.52 -9.97 -6.65
N HIS A 182 9.21 -9.98 -7.93
CA HIS A 182 8.18 -9.16 -8.52
C HIS A 182 7.03 -10.04 -9.03
N VAL A 183 5.79 -9.69 -8.70
CA VAL A 183 4.61 -10.49 -9.03
C VAL A 183 3.63 -9.68 -9.87
N VAL A 184 3.23 -10.26 -11.01
CA VAL A 184 2.21 -9.70 -11.88
C VAL A 184 1.06 -10.70 -11.99
N GLN A 185 -0.10 -10.31 -11.48
CA GLN A 185 -1.34 -11.05 -11.68
C GLN A 185 -1.97 -10.62 -13.01
N SER A 186 -2.07 -11.56 -13.96
CA SER A 186 -2.87 -11.34 -15.16
C SER A 186 -4.34 -11.67 -14.90
N ASN A 187 -5.23 -11.17 -15.75
CA ASN A 187 -6.64 -11.53 -15.82
C ASN A 187 -6.97 -12.03 -17.25
N LEU A 188 -8.24 -12.35 -17.49
CA LEU A 188 -8.68 -12.86 -18.79
C LEU A 188 -8.54 -11.81 -19.90
N GLU A 189 -8.63 -10.52 -19.54
CA GLU A 189 -8.56 -9.38 -20.44
C GLU A 189 -7.12 -8.92 -20.74
N THR A 190 -6.12 -9.45 -20.03
CA THR A 190 -4.73 -8.98 -20.13
C THR A 190 -4.18 -9.07 -21.55
N ALA A 191 -4.45 -10.18 -22.24
CA ALA A 191 -4.05 -10.35 -23.64
C ALA A 191 -4.79 -9.38 -24.59
N HIS A 192 -6.04 -9.05 -24.28
CA HIS A 192 -6.86 -8.10 -25.05
C HIS A 192 -6.43 -6.65 -24.85
N LEU A 193 -5.95 -6.28 -23.66
CA LEU A 193 -5.36 -4.97 -23.42
C LEU A 193 -3.99 -4.86 -24.09
N TYR A 194 -3.12 -5.85 -23.88
CA TYR A 194 -1.73 -5.80 -24.37
C TYR A 194 -1.63 -5.80 -25.90
N ARG A 195 -2.53 -6.48 -26.62
CA ARG A 195 -2.54 -6.45 -28.11
C ARG A 195 -2.76 -5.05 -28.68
N LEU A 196 -3.39 -4.13 -27.95
CA LEU A 196 -3.61 -2.74 -28.40
C LEU A 196 -2.30 -1.96 -28.59
N ASN A 197 -1.17 -2.48 -28.10
CA ASN A 197 0.14 -1.91 -28.36
C ASN A 197 0.65 -2.19 -29.79
N GLY A 198 -0.01 -3.06 -30.57
CA GLY A 198 0.28 -3.32 -31.98
C GLY A 198 0.44 -4.79 -32.37
N ASP A 199 0.61 -5.69 -31.40
CA ASP A 199 0.68 -7.14 -31.66
C ASP A 199 -0.72 -7.76 -31.67
N TYR A 200 -1.33 -7.73 -32.85
CA TYR A 200 -2.70 -8.18 -33.09
C TYR A 200 -2.82 -9.66 -33.48
N ASN A 201 -1.81 -10.49 -33.22
CA ASN A 201 -1.85 -11.92 -33.51
C ASN A 201 -3.12 -12.59 -32.89
N PRO A 202 -3.96 -13.26 -33.70
CA PRO A 202 -5.19 -13.91 -33.21
C PRO A 202 -4.96 -14.95 -32.11
N LEU A 203 -3.74 -15.48 -31.98
CA LEU A 203 -3.32 -16.38 -30.89
C LEU A 203 -3.60 -15.83 -29.48
N HIS A 204 -3.70 -14.50 -29.35
CA HIS A 204 -3.91 -13.79 -28.09
C HIS A 204 -5.35 -13.26 -27.91
N ALA A 205 -6.23 -13.49 -28.89
CA ALA A 205 -7.59 -12.92 -28.88
C ALA A 205 -8.70 -13.97 -28.95
N THR A 206 -8.43 -15.16 -29.49
CA THR A 206 -9.45 -16.19 -29.71
C THR A 206 -8.82 -17.58 -29.52
N PRO A 207 -9.56 -18.60 -29.03
CA PRO A 207 -8.95 -19.85 -28.58
C PRO A 207 -8.48 -20.78 -29.71
N GLU A 208 -9.01 -20.63 -30.94
CA GLU A 208 -8.84 -21.58 -32.04
C GLU A 208 -7.37 -21.73 -32.49
N PRO A 209 -6.58 -20.66 -32.70
CA PRO A 209 -5.18 -20.79 -33.08
C PRO A 209 -4.35 -21.50 -32.02
N GLY A 210 -4.54 -21.14 -30.74
CA GLY A 210 -3.82 -21.75 -29.63
C GLY A 210 -4.19 -23.21 -29.40
N ALA A 211 -5.46 -23.58 -29.60
CA ALA A 211 -5.90 -24.98 -29.61
C ALA A 211 -5.23 -25.77 -30.74
N LYS A 212 -5.20 -25.22 -31.96
CA LYS A 212 -4.55 -25.85 -33.13
C LYS A 212 -3.04 -26.05 -32.94
N MET A 213 -2.38 -25.14 -32.23
CA MET A 213 -0.95 -25.23 -31.93
C MET A 213 -0.62 -26.09 -30.70
N GLY A 214 -1.62 -26.69 -30.04
CA GLY A 214 -1.43 -27.54 -28.87
C GLY A 214 -1.19 -26.79 -27.56
N PHE A 215 -1.48 -25.48 -27.52
CA PHE A 215 -1.42 -24.69 -26.29
C PHE A 215 -2.70 -24.76 -25.45
N GLY A 216 -3.79 -25.34 -25.96
CA GLY A 216 -5.05 -25.50 -25.22
C GLY A 216 -5.83 -24.19 -25.04
N GLY A 217 -5.98 -23.38 -26.10
CA GLY A 217 -6.71 -22.11 -26.09
C GLY A 217 -5.81 -20.87 -26.07
N ILE A 218 -6.38 -19.71 -25.70
CA ILE A 218 -5.70 -18.40 -25.69
C ILE A 218 -4.43 -18.46 -24.81
N ILE A 219 -3.38 -17.78 -25.24
CA ILE A 219 -2.17 -17.53 -24.43
C ILE A 219 -1.88 -16.03 -24.41
N ILE A 220 -1.23 -15.54 -23.35
CA ILE A 220 -0.73 -14.17 -23.31
C ILE A 220 0.51 -14.04 -24.21
N HIS A 221 0.73 -12.86 -24.79
CA HIS A 221 1.95 -12.53 -25.52
C HIS A 221 3.19 -12.85 -24.69
N GLY A 222 4.17 -13.55 -25.27
CA GLY A 222 5.47 -13.74 -24.60
C GLY A 222 6.10 -12.39 -24.23
N LEU A 223 5.94 -11.38 -25.09
CA LEU A 223 6.42 -10.02 -24.86
C LEU A 223 5.74 -9.32 -23.68
N PHE A 224 4.51 -9.66 -23.32
CA PHE A 224 3.92 -9.15 -22.08
C PHE A 224 4.76 -9.64 -20.89
N SER A 225 4.97 -10.96 -20.78
CA SER A 225 5.79 -11.53 -19.68
C SER A 225 7.20 -10.96 -19.65
N TRP A 226 7.78 -10.72 -20.83
CA TRP A 226 9.13 -10.15 -20.98
C TRP A 226 9.18 -8.71 -20.50
N ASN A 227 8.22 -7.88 -20.92
CA ASN A 227 8.15 -6.48 -20.54
C ASN A 227 7.72 -6.28 -19.07
N SER A 228 6.84 -7.13 -18.55
CA SER A 228 6.44 -7.09 -17.15
C SER A 228 7.61 -7.49 -16.23
N ALA A 229 8.44 -8.45 -16.64
CA ALA A 229 9.68 -8.76 -15.93
C ALA A 229 10.69 -7.60 -15.97
N ALA A 230 10.79 -6.87 -17.09
CA ALA A 230 11.62 -5.66 -17.19
C ALA A 230 11.13 -4.53 -16.28
N GLN A 231 9.82 -4.31 -16.23
CA GLN A 231 9.17 -3.39 -15.30
C GLN A 231 9.46 -3.79 -13.85
N GLY A 232 9.33 -5.07 -13.50
CA GLY A 232 9.71 -5.57 -12.19
C GLY A 232 11.17 -5.28 -11.81
N ILE A 233 12.14 -5.57 -12.69
CA ILE A 233 13.56 -5.27 -12.40
C ILE A 233 13.80 -3.77 -12.20
N LEU A 234 13.23 -2.94 -13.07
CA LEU A 234 13.40 -1.49 -12.98
C LEU A 234 12.77 -0.93 -11.70
N ARG A 235 11.60 -1.43 -11.32
CA ARG A 235 10.88 -1.06 -10.10
C ARG A 235 11.64 -1.49 -8.84
N GLU A 236 11.96 -2.79 -8.75
CA GLU A 236 12.54 -3.35 -7.52
C GLU A 236 13.99 -2.92 -7.29
N LEU A 237 14.80 -2.79 -8.36
CA LEU A 237 16.25 -2.57 -8.26
C LEU A 237 16.75 -1.29 -8.93
N GLY A 238 16.02 -0.77 -9.93
CA GLY A 238 16.38 0.43 -10.67
C GLY A 238 15.75 1.73 -10.14
N GLY A 239 14.98 1.69 -9.05
CA GLY A 239 14.29 2.85 -8.49
C GLY A 239 13.20 3.43 -9.40
N SER A 240 12.68 2.62 -10.33
CA SER A 240 11.73 3.01 -11.38
C SER A 240 12.26 4.07 -12.38
N ASP A 241 13.55 4.46 -12.31
CA ASP A 241 14.11 5.45 -13.26
C ASP A 241 14.37 4.81 -14.64
N PRO A 242 13.78 5.29 -15.74
CA PRO A 242 13.97 4.74 -17.09
C PRO A 242 15.44 4.72 -17.56
N ASN A 243 16.30 5.57 -17.01
CA ASN A 243 17.72 5.59 -17.37
C ASN A 243 18.51 4.42 -16.78
N ASN A 244 17.93 3.70 -15.81
CA ASN A 244 18.61 2.64 -15.09
C ASN A 244 18.50 1.28 -15.76
N LEU A 245 17.78 1.14 -16.88
CA LEU A 245 17.75 -0.07 -17.70
C LEU A 245 18.53 0.13 -19.00
N ARG A 246 19.65 -0.59 -19.18
CA ARG A 246 20.54 -0.46 -20.36
C ARG A 246 20.53 -1.69 -21.26
N GLU A 247 20.43 -2.88 -20.69
CA GLU A 247 20.27 -4.13 -21.42
C GLU A 247 19.22 -4.99 -20.72
N PHE A 248 18.37 -5.67 -21.48
CA PHE A 248 17.48 -6.69 -20.94
C PHE A 248 17.34 -7.84 -21.93
N GLN A 249 17.47 -9.06 -21.45
CA GLN A 249 17.44 -10.29 -22.23
C GLN A 249 16.72 -11.40 -21.48
N ALA A 250 15.93 -12.19 -22.21
CA ALA A 250 15.38 -13.46 -21.71
C ALA A 250 15.00 -14.38 -22.88
N ARG A 251 14.95 -15.68 -22.57
CA ARG A 251 14.46 -16.74 -23.46
C ARG A 251 13.03 -17.11 -23.08
N PHE A 252 12.17 -17.28 -24.08
CA PHE A 252 10.81 -17.78 -23.88
C PHE A 252 10.87 -19.30 -23.66
N ALA A 253 10.40 -19.74 -22.49
CA ALA A 253 10.48 -21.14 -22.08
C ALA A 253 9.13 -21.87 -22.19
N SER A 254 8.04 -21.18 -21.86
CA SER A 254 6.68 -21.77 -21.85
C SER A 254 5.61 -20.71 -22.12
N PRO A 255 4.47 -21.09 -22.72
CA PRO A 255 3.32 -20.20 -22.85
C PRO A 255 2.69 -19.89 -21.48
N VAL A 256 2.01 -18.74 -21.40
CA VAL A 256 1.30 -18.24 -20.21
C VAL A 256 -0.18 -18.13 -20.55
N LYS A 257 -1.07 -18.55 -19.65
CA LYS A 257 -2.52 -18.42 -19.84
C LYS A 257 -3.03 -17.09 -19.27
N PRO A 258 -4.03 -16.44 -19.90
CA PRO A 258 -4.76 -15.35 -19.27
C PRO A 258 -5.27 -15.79 -17.90
N GLY A 259 -5.05 -14.98 -16.86
CA GLY A 259 -5.35 -15.33 -15.46
C GLY A 259 -4.18 -15.95 -14.69
N ASP A 260 -3.11 -16.40 -15.36
CA ASP A 260 -1.93 -16.90 -14.67
C ASP A 260 -1.25 -15.77 -13.87
N LYS A 261 -0.79 -16.11 -12.65
CA LYS A 261 0.16 -15.29 -11.89
C LYS A 261 1.56 -15.47 -12.47
N LEU A 262 2.28 -14.38 -12.72
CA LEU A 262 3.70 -14.36 -13.11
C LEU A 262 4.55 -13.92 -11.92
N ILE A 263 5.59 -14.69 -11.60
CA ILE A 263 6.50 -14.48 -10.49
C ILE A 263 7.91 -14.37 -11.07
N THR A 264 8.49 -13.17 -11.04
CA THR A 264 9.86 -12.90 -11.46
C THR A 264 10.76 -12.86 -10.24
N GLU A 265 11.62 -13.86 -10.11
CA GLU A 265 12.69 -13.92 -9.11
C GLU A 265 13.93 -13.21 -9.67
N ILE A 266 14.54 -12.32 -8.89
CA ILE A 266 15.60 -11.40 -9.36
C ILE A 266 16.81 -11.49 -8.44
N TRP A 267 18.00 -11.61 -9.02
CA TRP A 267 19.27 -11.70 -8.31
C TRP A 267 20.27 -10.65 -8.79
N ARG A 268 20.85 -9.93 -7.85
CA ARG A 268 22.04 -9.10 -8.02
C ARG A 268 23.28 -10.00 -8.07
N THR A 269 24.07 -9.90 -9.13
CA THR A 269 25.28 -10.72 -9.27
C THR A 269 26.48 -10.12 -8.54
N GLY A 270 26.49 -8.80 -8.31
CA GLY A 270 27.68 -8.07 -7.88
C GLY A 270 28.74 -7.90 -8.98
N ASN A 271 28.50 -8.38 -10.21
CA ASN A 271 29.37 -8.14 -11.36
C ASN A 271 28.99 -6.80 -12.01
N PHE A 272 29.98 -5.96 -12.27
CA PHE A 272 29.78 -4.64 -12.86
C PHE A 272 30.49 -4.53 -14.23
N HIS A 273 29.81 -3.89 -15.18
CA HIS A 273 30.34 -3.53 -16.49
C HIS A 273 30.16 -2.02 -16.68
N ASN A 274 31.25 -1.24 -16.61
CA ASN A 274 31.21 0.24 -16.70
C ASN A 274 30.19 0.86 -15.72
N ASP A 275 30.30 0.52 -14.43
CA ASP A 275 29.40 0.98 -13.34
C ASP A 275 27.94 0.51 -13.44
N LEU A 276 27.60 -0.34 -14.41
CA LEU A 276 26.29 -0.98 -14.50
C LEU A 276 26.36 -2.39 -13.92
N GLU A 277 25.45 -2.70 -13.02
CA GLU A 277 25.36 -4.02 -12.41
C GLU A 277 24.68 -5.01 -13.35
N GLU A 278 25.21 -6.23 -13.38
CA GLU A 278 24.54 -7.37 -13.99
C GLU A 278 23.55 -8.03 -13.02
N ILE A 279 22.34 -8.24 -13.51
CA ILE A 279 21.20 -8.80 -12.78
C ILE A 279 20.80 -10.10 -13.49
N ARG A 280 20.50 -11.15 -12.73
CA ARG A 280 19.89 -12.39 -13.24
C ARG A 280 18.44 -12.47 -12.83
N PHE A 281 17.61 -13.09 -13.65
CA PHE A 281 16.22 -13.34 -13.27
C PHE A 281 15.65 -14.59 -13.95
N VAL A 282 14.59 -15.12 -13.36
CA VAL A 282 13.75 -16.18 -13.91
C VAL A 282 12.30 -15.81 -13.65
N THR A 283 11.43 -15.98 -14.64
CA THR A 283 9.99 -15.80 -14.43
C THR A 283 9.28 -17.15 -14.50
N LYS A 284 8.44 -17.41 -13.50
CA LYS A 284 7.61 -18.61 -13.38
C LYS A 284 6.13 -18.23 -13.38
N ASN A 285 5.26 -19.14 -13.76
CA ASN A 285 3.83 -18.97 -13.50
C ASN A 285 3.48 -19.42 -12.06
N GLY A 286 2.22 -19.24 -11.64
CA GLY A 286 1.73 -19.62 -10.30
C GLY A 286 1.92 -21.10 -9.93
N ASN A 287 2.06 -21.98 -10.92
CA ASN A 287 2.34 -23.41 -10.73
C ASN A 287 3.85 -23.73 -10.66
N GLY A 288 4.71 -22.70 -10.61
CA GLY A 288 6.17 -22.86 -10.58
C GLY A 288 6.81 -23.19 -11.93
N LYS A 289 6.04 -23.25 -13.02
CA LYS A 289 6.58 -23.54 -14.36
C LYS A 289 7.36 -22.34 -14.89
N VAL A 290 8.60 -22.55 -15.34
CA VAL A 290 9.42 -21.48 -15.93
C VAL A 290 8.84 -21.03 -17.27
N VAL A 291 8.56 -19.73 -17.39
CA VAL A 291 8.02 -19.09 -18.60
C VAL A 291 9.05 -18.18 -19.26
N LEU A 292 9.94 -17.56 -18.48
CA LEU A 292 11.15 -16.89 -18.97
C LEU A 292 12.37 -17.47 -18.27
N SER A 293 13.33 -17.94 -19.07
CA SER A 293 14.60 -18.47 -18.60
C SER A 293 15.76 -17.62 -19.15
N ASN A 294 16.98 -17.88 -18.65
CA ASN A 294 18.19 -17.21 -19.11
C ASN A 294 18.10 -15.67 -18.98
N GLY A 295 17.40 -15.19 -17.95
CA GLY A 295 17.13 -13.77 -17.75
C GLY A 295 18.39 -13.02 -17.34
N ARG A 296 18.72 -11.96 -18.08
CA ARG A 296 19.84 -11.06 -17.78
C ARG A 296 19.38 -9.62 -17.98
N SER A 297 19.72 -8.75 -17.04
CA SER A 297 19.60 -7.30 -17.19
C SER A 297 20.94 -6.64 -16.84
N ILE A 298 21.25 -5.53 -17.51
CA ILE A 298 22.35 -4.64 -17.14
C ILE A 298 21.74 -3.27 -16.88
N GLY A 299 22.04 -2.70 -15.72
CA GLY A 299 21.45 -1.44 -15.29
C GLY A 299 22.15 -0.79 -14.11
N GLN A 300 21.78 0.45 -13.81
CA GLN A 300 22.19 1.06 -12.55
C GLN A 300 21.26 0.58 -11.45
N THR A 301 21.85 0.17 -10.34
CA THR A 301 21.14 -0.15 -9.12
C THR A 301 21.54 0.89 -8.08
N PRO A 302 20.65 1.85 -7.75
CA PRO A 302 20.93 2.80 -6.67
C PRO A 302 21.35 2.01 -5.44
N ARG A 303 22.57 2.24 -4.95
CA ARG A 303 22.99 1.66 -3.68
C ARG A 303 22.01 2.18 -2.64
N GLN A 304 21.11 1.34 -2.15
CA GLN A 304 20.49 1.58 -0.86
C GLN A 304 21.64 1.90 0.09
N ARG A 305 21.66 3.11 0.65
CA ARG A 305 22.50 3.39 1.82
C ARG A 305 21.98 2.48 2.91
N LEU A 306 22.52 1.27 2.96
CA LEU A 306 22.35 0.33 4.06
C LEU A 306 22.92 1.05 5.28
N SER A 307 22.07 1.71 6.07
CA SER A 307 22.36 2.03 7.46
C SER A 307 22.30 0.72 8.26
N CYS A 308 23.20 -0.21 7.95
CA CYS A 308 23.40 -1.42 8.73
C CYS A 308 24.37 -1.05 9.87
N ARG A 309 23.84 -0.48 10.96
CA ARG A 309 24.56 -0.52 12.24
C ARG A 309 24.54 -1.98 12.71
N ARG A 310 25.63 -2.71 12.45
CA ARG A 310 25.93 -3.95 13.16
C ARG A 310 26.13 -3.58 14.64
N LEU A 311 25.27 -4.09 15.52
CA LEU A 311 25.58 -4.21 16.95
C LEU A 311 26.72 -5.24 17.10
N PRO A 312 27.74 -5.00 17.94
CA PRO A 312 28.76 -6.01 18.23
C PRO A 312 28.16 -7.17 19.03
N ALA A 313 28.58 -8.39 18.70
CA ALA A 313 28.25 -9.61 19.41
C ALA A 313 28.76 -9.54 20.86
N ALA A 314 27.89 -9.85 21.82
CA ALA A 314 28.24 -10.04 23.22
C ALA A 314 28.92 -11.41 23.39
N THR A 315 30.17 -11.40 23.83
CA THR A 315 30.89 -12.58 24.29
C THR A 315 30.50 -12.92 25.73
N SER A 316 30.31 -14.21 25.97
CA SER A 316 29.96 -14.82 27.25
C SER A 316 31.11 -14.77 28.26
N THR A 317 30.83 -14.43 29.51
CA THR A 317 31.56 -14.95 30.68
C THR A 317 30.62 -15.19 31.86
N LYS A 318 30.83 -16.33 32.52
CA LYS A 318 30.09 -16.88 33.66
C LYS A 318 30.42 -16.14 34.97
N ALA A 319 29.46 -16.05 35.90
CA ALA A 319 29.47 -16.79 37.20
C ALA A 319 28.67 -16.09 38.35
N ASN A 320 27.83 -16.92 38.99
CA ASN A 320 27.51 -17.04 40.43
C ASN A 320 26.84 -15.95 41.28
N SER A 321 25.57 -16.23 41.61
CA SER A 321 24.97 -16.43 42.95
C SER A 321 25.27 -15.48 44.12
N SER A 322 24.24 -14.78 44.60
CA SER A 322 23.57 -15.02 45.91
C SER A 322 22.61 -13.87 46.27
N LEU A 323 21.41 -14.22 46.74
CA LEU A 323 20.40 -13.31 47.33
C LEU A 323 20.83 -12.88 48.75
N PRO A 324 20.31 -11.76 49.31
CA PRO A 324 19.12 -11.89 50.17
C PRO A 324 18.13 -10.70 50.21
N ALA A 325 16.86 -11.08 50.49
CA ALA A 325 15.81 -10.51 51.36
C ALA A 325 15.35 -9.02 51.30
N ARG A 326 14.01 -8.87 51.24
CA ARG A 326 13.18 -7.70 51.56
C ARG A 326 13.29 -7.26 53.03
N PRO A 327 12.87 -6.01 53.32
CA PRO A 327 11.82 -5.83 54.33
C PRO A 327 10.68 -4.89 53.89
N SER A 328 9.68 -4.83 54.76
CA SER A 328 8.26 -4.47 54.59
C SER A 328 7.88 -3.01 54.87
N ARG A 329 6.74 -2.63 54.27
CA ARG A 329 5.74 -1.57 54.56
C ARG A 329 5.90 -0.68 55.80
N GLU A 330 5.58 0.60 55.61
CA GLU A 330 4.64 1.36 56.47
C GLU A 330 3.99 2.51 55.68
N ASP A 331 2.71 2.78 55.97
CA ASP A 331 1.82 3.81 55.43
C ASP A 331 1.44 4.71 56.63
N PRO A 332 1.25 6.03 56.49
CA PRO A 332 -0.10 6.51 56.78
C PRO A 332 -0.57 7.73 55.95
N PHE A 333 -1.84 7.66 55.55
CA PHE A 333 -2.73 8.80 55.33
C PHE A 333 -2.74 9.77 56.53
N VAL A 334 -2.77 11.09 56.29
CA VAL A 334 -3.67 12.08 56.94
C VAL A 334 -3.51 13.50 56.33
N ALA A 335 -4.67 14.15 56.16
CA ALA A 335 -4.98 15.59 56.16
C ALA A 335 -4.96 16.44 54.87
N ARG A 336 -6.13 17.08 54.70
CA ARG A 336 -6.55 18.09 53.73
C ARG A 336 -5.82 19.44 53.90
N SER A 337 -6.03 20.29 52.90
CA SER A 337 -6.03 21.76 52.95
C SER A 337 -4.66 22.43 52.82
N ALA A 338 -4.34 22.84 51.59
CA ALA A 338 -4.14 24.24 51.19
C ALA A 338 -3.65 24.26 49.74
N LEU A 339 -4.12 25.22 48.94
CA LEU A 339 -3.44 25.62 47.72
C LEU A 339 -1.96 25.90 48.06
N GLN A 340 -1.02 25.08 47.58
CA GLN A 340 0.42 25.36 47.67
C GLN A 340 1.06 25.40 46.29
N PRO A 341 2.07 26.28 46.09
CA PRO A 341 2.58 26.66 44.79
C PRO A 341 3.46 25.56 44.19
N PHE A 342 3.49 25.49 42.86
CA PHE A 342 4.55 24.92 42.03
C PHE A 342 5.51 23.90 42.69
N VAL A 343 5.15 22.61 42.68
CA VAL A 343 6.11 21.50 42.90
C VAL A 343 7.39 21.68 42.07
N ASP A 344 8.54 21.63 42.76
CA ASP A 344 9.92 21.84 42.32
C ASP A 344 10.26 21.23 40.94
N PHE A 345 10.40 22.11 39.94
CA PHE A 345 11.52 21.96 39.01
C PHE A 345 12.78 22.16 39.86
N GLU A 346 13.75 21.24 39.87
CA GLU A 346 15.09 21.53 40.42
C GLU A 346 15.65 22.75 39.67
N THR A 347 15.39 23.95 40.18
CA THR A 347 15.69 25.24 39.53
C THR A 347 17.18 25.33 39.19
N ASN A 348 18.03 24.70 40.00
CA ASN A 348 19.48 24.66 39.78
C ASN A 348 19.95 23.76 38.62
N LYS A 349 19.18 22.77 38.16
CA LYS A 349 19.64 21.84 37.11
C LYS A 349 19.48 22.37 35.68
N TYR A 350 18.63 23.39 35.50
CA TYR A 350 18.27 23.97 34.19
C TYR A 350 18.40 25.49 34.13
N ASN A 351 19.15 26.09 35.07
CA ASN A 351 19.40 27.54 35.08
C ASN A 351 19.82 28.03 33.68
N ASN A 352 19.15 29.08 33.20
CA ASN A 352 19.33 29.72 31.89
C ASN A 352 18.93 28.90 30.64
N ARG A 353 18.18 27.78 30.78
CA ARG A 353 17.71 26.98 29.63
C ARG A 353 16.21 27.07 29.35
N TYR A 354 15.48 27.89 30.10
CA TYR A 354 14.05 28.15 29.91
C TYR A 354 13.72 29.62 30.16
N THR A 355 12.57 30.07 29.65
CA THR A 355 12.08 31.44 29.75
C THR A 355 10.58 31.43 30.09
N ALA A 356 10.16 32.36 30.95
CA ALA A 356 8.75 32.67 31.18
C ALA A 356 8.26 33.66 30.12
N LEU A 357 7.24 33.29 29.35
CA LEU A 357 6.59 34.17 28.37
C LEU A 357 5.13 34.38 28.73
N LYS A 358 4.59 35.58 28.47
CA LYS A 358 3.14 35.83 28.54
C LYS A 358 2.43 34.95 27.50
N ARG A 359 1.37 34.26 27.93
CA ARG A 359 0.51 33.39 27.12
C ARG A 359 -0.77 34.08 26.67
N THR A 360 -1.07 35.23 27.27
CA THR A 360 -2.24 36.04 26.98
C THR A 360 -1.88 37.53 27.10
N PRO A 361 -2.64 38.43 26.45
CA PRO A 361 -2.47 39.87 26.61
C PRO A 361 -2.57 40.32 28.08
N GLU A 362 -3.38 39.63 28.89
CA GLU A 362 -3.63 39.92 30.31
C GLU A 362 -2.48 39.51 31.24
N GLY A 363 -1.41 38.89 30.70
CA GLY A 363 -0.16 38.69 31.45
C GLY A 363 0.01 37.33 32.14
N HIS A 364 -0.80 36.31 31.84
CA HIS A 364 -0.57 34.97 32.40
C HIS A 364 0.69 34.34 31.80
N GLU A 365 1.70 34.03 32.60
CA GLU A 365 2.98 33.51 32.13
C GLU A 365 3.00 31.98 32.01
N GLY A 366 3.78 31.44 31.07
CA GLY A 366 4.08 30.01 30.92
C GLY A 366 5.57 29.78 30.72
N LEU A 367 6.04 28.57 31.07
CA LEU A 367 7.46 28.20 30.98
C LEU A 367 7.76 27.44 29.69
N TYR A 368 8.81 27.84 28.99
CA TYR A 368 9.25 27.23 27.73
C TYR A 368 10.76 27.03 27.73
N GLY A 369 11.24 25.89 27.22
CA GLY A 369 12.67 25.69 27.00
C GLY A 369 13.18 26.61 25.89
N ASN A 370 14.34 27.25 26.08
CA ASN A 370 14.87 28.23 25.11
C ASN A 370 15.23 27.58 23.78
N PHE A 371 15.91 26.43 23.82
CA PHE A 371 16.21 25.65 22.62
C PHE A 371 14.93 25.20 21.92
N TRP A 372 13.93 24.75 22.68
CA TRP A 372 12.64 24.32 22.14
C TRP A 372 11.88 25.46 21.46
N LEU A 373 11.87 26.67 22.04
CA LEU A 373 11.31 27.85 21.39
C LEU A 373 12.03 28.11 20.06
N ARG A 374 13.38 28.20 20.09
CA ARG A 374 14.19 28.49 18.89
C ARG A 374 14.00 27.46 17.76
N GLU A 375 13.86 26.18 18.11
CA GLU A 375 13.56 25.10 17.16
C GLU A 375 12.15 25.23 16.56
N ASN A 376 11.18 25.64 17.38
CA ASN A 376 9.77 25.74 17.00
C ASN A 376 9.35 27.18 16.68
N CYS A 377 10.29 27.99 16.19
CA CYS A 377 10.03 29.33 15.67
C CYS A 377 8.98 29.28 14.55
N GLN A 378 7.98 30.17 14.59
CA GLN A 378 6.86 30.18 13.64
C GLN A 378 7.11 31.02 12.38
N CYS A 379 8.33 31.54 12.18
CA CYS A 379 8.64 32.36 11.00
C CYS A 379 8.83 31.49 9.74
N SER A 380 8.67 32.11 8.56
CA SER A 380 8.78 31.44 7.26
C SER A 380 10.17 30.86 6.94
N LYS A 381 11.22 31.27 7.68
CA LYS A 381 12.56 30.69 7.57
C LYS A 381 12.69 29.36 8.34
N CYS A 382 11.88 29.15 9.37
CA CYS A 382 11.96 27.96 10.23
C CYS A 382 10.85 26.95 9.94
N ILE A 383 9.69 27.42 9.46
CA ILE A 383 8.56 26.59 9.05
C ILE A 383 8.12 27.01 7.65
N HIS A 384 7.95 26.04 6.75
CA HIS A 384 7.49 26.31 5.39
C HIS A 384 6.06 26.87 5.42
N PRO A 385 5.78 28.00 4.74
CA PRO A 385 4.47 28.66 4.80
C PRO A 385 3.32 27.76 4.31
N ASP A 386 3.55 26.95 3.27
CA ASP A 386 2.50 26.09 2.70
C ASP A 386 2.40 24.72 3.38
N THR A 387 3.50 23.96 3.46
CA THR A 387 3.48 22.60 4.01
C THR A 387 3.36 22.58 5.53
N ARG A 388 3.65 23.70 6.21
CA ARG A 388 3.74 23.82 7.67
C ARG A 388 4.77 22.86 8.29
N GLN A 389 5.69 22.33 7.48
CA GLN A 389 6.78 21.48 7.93
C GLN A 389 7.98 22.32 8.35
N ARG A 390 8.76 21.79 9.29
CA ARG A 390 10.00 22.40 9.75
C ARG A 390 11.03 22.44 8.62
N ILE A 391 11.60 23.61 8.38
CA ILE A 391 12.74 23.82 7.46
C ILE A 391 14.05 23.89 8.24
N VAL A 392 14.02 24.48 9.43
CA VAL A 392 15.24 24.66 10.23
C VAL A 392 15.88 23.30 10.54
N ASP A 393 17.17 23.19 10.26
CA ASP A 393 17.98 22.08 10.75
C ASP A 393 18.12 22.25 12.27
N THR A 394 17.39 21.45 13.04
CA THR A 394 17.40 21.46 14.51
C THR A 394 18.83 21.46 15.08
N PHE A 395 19.76 20.72 14.45
CA PHE A 395 21.11 20.56 14.99
C PHE A 395 22.09 21.65 14.53
N SER A 396 21.66 22.54 13.64
CA SER A 396 22.37 23.79 13.34
C SER A 396 22.12 24.88 14.41
N ILE A 397 21.09 24.71 15.25
CA ILE A 397 20.77 25.64 16.34
C ILE A 397 21.79 25.46 17.47
N PRO A 398 22.35 26.56 18.03
CA PRO A 398 23.22 26.48 19.19
C PRO A 398 22.56 25.74 20.36
N SER A 399 23.26 24.74 20.92
CA SER A 399 22.73 23.91 22.02
C SER A 399 22.35 24.70 23.28
N ASP A 400 22.91 25.89 23.44
CA ASP A 400 22.66 26.81 24.54
C ASP A 400 21.79 28.01 24.14
N ALA A 401 21.01 27.93 23.05
CA ALA A 401 20.18 29.00 22.50
C ALA A 401 19.68 30.01 23.56
N LYS A 402 20.13 31.26 23.45
CA LYS A 402 19.85 32.33 24.42
C LYS A 402 19.05 33.45 23.78
N ILE A 403 18.10 33.95 24.56
CA ILE A 403 17.30 35.11 24.19
C ILE A 403 18.10 36.37 24.54
N GLU A 404 18.21 37.27 23.59
CA GLU A 404 18.77 38.62 23.77
C GLU A 404 17.70 39.58 24.27
N ARG A 405 16.52 39.56 23.62
CA ARG A 405 15.42 40.49 23.91
C ARG A 405 14.06 39.86 23.64
N ILE A 406 13.07 40.26 24.44
CA ILE A 406 11.67 39.88 24.27
C ILE A 406 10.85 41.16 24.21
N GLU A 407 10.01 41.27 23.19
CA GLU A 407 9.02 42.34 23.04
C GLU A 407 7.63 41.73 22.89
N TYR A 408 6.61 42.38 23.44
CA TYR A 408 5.23 41.92 23.34
C TYR A 408 4.43 42.86 22.45
N THR A 409 3.71 42.27 21.49
CA THR A 409 2.75 42.97 20.65
C THR A 409 1.33 42.67 21.13
N ALA A 410 0.32 43.21 20.43
CA ALA A 410 -1.07 42.87 20.72
C ALA A 410 -1.38 41.37 20.48
N ASP A 411 -0.63 40.72 19.58
CA ASP A 411 -0.95 39.39 19.07
C ASP A 411 -0.02 38.29 19.60
N GLY A 412 1.15 38.64 20.16
CA GLY A 412 2.11 37.64 20.63
C GLY A 412 3.42 38.21 21.19
N ALA A 413 4.43 37.35 21.21
CA ALA A 413 5.78 37.67 21.67
C ALA A 413 6.78 37.62 20.51
N GLU A 414 7.56 38.69 20.36
CA GLU A 414 8.73 38.76 19.50
C GLU A 414 9.99 38.47 20.31
N VAL A 415 10.82 37.55 19.82
CA VAL A 415 12.03 37.08 20.50
C VAL A 415 13.23 37.26 19.58
N LEU A 416 14.16 38.10 20.01
CA LEU A 416 15.48 38.25 19.40
C LEU A 416 16.45 37.29 20.10
N TRP A 417 17.14 36.47 19.33
CA TRP A 417 18.12 35.50 19.79
C TRP A 417 19.54 36.04 19.63
N LEU A 418 20.48 35.60 20.48
CA LEU A 418 21.90 36.02 20.37
C LEU A 418 22.57 35.58 19.06
N ASP A 419 22.01 34.62 18.32
CA ASP A 419 22.46 34.25 16.97
C ASP A 419 21.97 35.24 15.89
N GLY A 420 21.28 36.31 16.30
CA GLY A 420 20.67 37.32 15.43
C GLY A 420 19.33 36.90 14.83
N HIS A 421 18.83 35.69 15.11
CA HIS A 421 17.53 35.25 14.62
C HIS A 421 16.39 35.99 15.32
N GLN A 422 15.30 36.23 14.58
CA GLN A 422 14.08 36.82 15.12
C GLN A 422 12.92 35.84 14.96
N SER A 423 12.23 35.58 16.07
CA SER A 423 11.06 34.71 16.13
C SER A 423 9.83 35.49 16.56
N PHE A 424 8.67 35.10 16.06
CA PHE A 424 7.37 35.56 16.55
C PHE A 424 6.54 34.36 17.01
N TYR A 425 5.88 34.48 18.16
CA TYR A 425 5.01 33.46 18.73
C TYR A 425 3.65 34.06 19.07
N PRO A 426 2.56 33.66 18.38
CA PRO A 426 1.21 34.09 18.72
C PRO A 426 0.81 33.68 20.14
N PHE A 427 0.02 34.50 20.84
CA PHE A 427 -0.51 34.14 22.17
C PHE A 427 -1.35 32.85 22.13
N THR A 428 -2.10 32.61 21.05
CA THR A 428 -2.87 31.38 20.84
C THR A 428 -1.96 30.14 20.87
N TRP A 429 -0.82 30.22 20.20
CA TRP A 429 0.17 29.15 20.14
C TRP A 429 0.88 28.96 21.49
N LEU A 430 1.35 30.06 22.11
CA LEU A 430 2.01 30.03 23.42
C LEU A 430 1.10 29.38 24.46
N ARG A 431 -0.18 29.79 24.53
CA ARG A 431 -1.15 29.23 25.46
C ARG A 431 -1.30 27.71 25.34
N LEU A 432 -1.33 27.19 24.12
CA LEU A 432 -1.55 25.76 23.84
C LEU A 432 -0.30 24.89 24.03
N HIS A 433 0.89 25.48 23.92
CA HIS A 433 2.17 24.75 24.03
C HIS A 433 2.92 25.03 25.33
N ALA A 434 2.28 25.67 26.30
CA ALA A 434 2.87 25.89 27.60
C ALA A 434 3.18 24.56 28.29
N ASN A 435 4.38 24.41 28.85
CA ASN A 435 4.72 23.19 29.59
C ASN A 435 3.80 23.06 30.82
N GLY A 436 3.03 21.97 30.85
CA GLY A 436 2.17 21.60 31.97
C GLY A 436 2.75 20.45 32.78
N LYS A 437 2.25 20.25 34.00
CA LYS A 437 2.53 19.02 34.76
C LYS A 437 1.87 17.84 34.05
N LYS A 438 2.59 16.71 33.96
CA LYS A 438 1.93 15.43 33.69
C LYS A 438 1.02 15.15 34.88
N ILE A 439 -0.29 15.14 34.65
CA ILE A 439 -1.25 14.70 35.65
C ILE A 439 -1.11 13.17 35.73
N PRO A 440 -0.71 12.60 36.87
CA PRO A 440 -0.69 11.14 37.02
C PRO A 440 -2.10 10.60 36.80
N LEU A 441 -2.21 9.56 35.98
CA LEU A 441 -3.48 8.87 35.77
C LEU A 441 -3.70 7.95 36.96
N ASP A 442 -4.91 7.96 37.54
CA ASP A 442 -5.27 7.05 38.62
C ASP A 442 -5.42 5.63 38.05
N PRO A 443 -4.56 4.67 38.44
CA PRO A 443 -4.63 3.30 37.94
C PRO A 443 -5.94 2.59 38.31
N ASN A 444 -6.72 3.10 39.27
CA ASN A 444 -8.01 2.55 39.65
C ASN A 444 -9.19 3.11 38.83
N MET A 445 -8.95 4.10 37.96
CA MET A 445 -9.97 4.65 37.07
C MET A 445 -9.80 4.11 35.66
N MET A 446 -10.81 3.40 35.17
CA MET A 446 -10.90 3.10 33.75
C MET A 446 -11.22 4.38 33.00
N ALA A 447 -10.27 4.84 32.19
CA ALA A 447 -10.53 5.86 31.20
C ALA A 447 -10.84 5.18 29.86
N ILE A 448 -11.96 5.54 29.25
CA ILE A 448 -12.29 5.18 27.86
C ILE A 448 -12.26 6.48 27.07
N ARG A 449 -11.84 6.41 25.81
CA ARG A 449 -12.07 7.53 24.89
C ARG A 449 -13.54 7.95 24.93
N PHE A 450 -13.81 9.25 24.79
CA PHE A 450 -15.17 9.76 24.83
C PHE A 450 -16.10 8.97 23.90
N PHE A 451 -17.25 8.58 24.44
CA PHE A 451 -18.31 7.91 23.70
C PHE A 451 -19.66 8.15 24.36
N LYS A 452 -20.73 8.00 23.58
CA LYS A 452 -22.10 7.88 24.08
C LYS A 452 -22.66 6.54 23.64
N HIS A 453 -23.07 5.74 24.61
CA HIS A 453 -23.80 4.50 24.34
C HIS A 453 -25.25 4.84 23.99
N GLN A 454 -25.77 4.20 22.94
CA GLN A 454 -27.19 4.22 22.62
C GLN A 454 -27.79 2.86 22.94
N PRO A 455 -28.74 2.79 23.89
CA PRO A 455 -29.37 1.53 24.24
C PRO A 455 -30.25 1.04 23.08
N PRO A 456 -30.37 -0.29 22.87
CA PRO A 456 -31.22 -0.85 21.82
C PRO A 456 -32.71 -0.46 21.92
N SER A 457 -33.17 -0.04 23.11
CA SER A 457 -34.53 0.44 23.34
C SER A 457 -34.81 1.86 22.85
N ASP A 458 -33.78 2.61 22.43
CA ASP A 458 -33.95 3.96 21.90
C ASP A 458 -34.46 3.89 20.44
N PRO A 459 -35.64 4.46 20.13
CA PRO A 459 -36.24 4.36 18.80
C PRO A 459 -35.57 5.26 17.74
N PHE A 460 -34.61 6.12 18.13
CA PHE A 460 -34.00 7.10 17.22
C PHE A 460 -32.50 6.83 17.02
N PRO A 461 -32.10 5.78 16.27
CA PRO A 461 -30.69 5.57 15.94
C PRO A 461 -30.11 6.74 15.13
N PRO A 462 -28.80 7.04 15.26
CA PRO A 462 -28.14 8.07 14.49
C PRO A 462 -28.31 7.80 13.01
N ALA A 463 -28.98 8.70 12.30
CA ALA A 463 -29.23 8.59 10.88
C ALA A 463 -29.06 9.94 10.17
N VAL A 464 -28.61 9.89 8.92
CA VAL A 464 -28.49 11.04 8.01
C VAL A 464 -29.04 10.68 6.62
N SER A 465 -29.37 11.69 5.81
CA SER A 465 -29.75 11.48 4.40
C SER A 465 -28.52 11.47 3.50
N TYR A 466 -28.48 10.53 2.55
CA TYR A 466 -27.46 10.47 1.50
C TYR A 466 -27.35 11.80 0.74
N SER A 467 -28.47 12.33 0.23
CA SER A 467 -28.50 13.58 -0.54
C SER A 467 -27.82 14.74 0.19
N SER A 468 -28.16 14.93 1.48
CA SER A 468 -27.56 16.00 2.29
C SER A 468 -26.06 15.81 2.50
N VAL A 469 -25.59 14.58 2.78
CA VAL A 469 -24.17 14.30 2.98
C VAL A 469 -23.33 14.55 1.72
N MET A 470 -23.91 14.24 0.54
CA MET A 470 -23.23 14.46 -0.74
C MET A 470 -23.14 15.95 -1.10
N GLU A 471 -24.10 16.77 -0.69
CA GLU A 471 -24.20 18.19 -1.06
C GLU A 471 -23.59 19.17 -0.04
N ASP A 472 -23.61 18.85 1.25
CA ASP A 472 -23.28 19.78 2.34
C ASP A 472 -22.25 19.23 3.33
N ASP A 473 -21.15 19.96 3.52
CA ASP A 473 -20.09 19.60 4.47
C ASP A 473 -20.56 19.67 5.94
N ARG A 474 -21.62 20.43 6.26
CA ARG A 474 -22.23 20.40 7.59
C ARG A 474 -23.00 19.11 7.83
N ALA A 475 -23.66 18.56 6.81
CA ALA A 475 -24.30 17.25 6.90
C ALA A 475 -23.25 16.13 6.98
N LEU A 476 -22.16 16.22 6.22
CA LEU A 476 -21.00 15.34 6.35
C LEU A 476 -20.39 15.38 7.77
N TRP A 477 -20.25 16.58 8.35
CA TRP A 477 -19.81 16.73 9.75
C TRP A 477 -20.73 16.01 10.73
N ARG A 478 -22.05 16.20 10.64
CA ARG A 478 -23.03 15.50 11.50
C ARG A 478 -22.92 13.99 11.38
N TRP A 479 -22.67 13.48 10.17
CA TRP A 479 -22.50 12.06 9.92
C TRP A 479 -21.22 11.52 10.58
N VAL A 480 -20.08 12.15 10.35
CA VAL A 480 -18.79 11.77 10.93
C VAL A 480 -18.78 11.94 12.45
N GLU A 481 -19.39 13.02 12.98
CA GLU A 481 -19.55 13.25 14.42
C GLU A 481 -20.42 12.15 15.06
N ALA A 482 -21.51 11.75 14.42
CA ALA A 482 -22.35 10.66 14.92
C ALA A 482 -21.55 9.36 15.06
N ILE A 483 -20.67 9.04 14.11
CA ILE A 483 -19.77 7.88 14.20
C ILE A 483 -18.79 8.02 15.37
N VAL A 484 -18.17 9.20 15.57
CA VAL A 484 -17.26 9.43 16.70
C VAL A 484 -17.97 9.31 18.05
N ILE A 485 -19.18 9.85 18.17
CA ILE A 485 -19.94 9.89 19.43
C ILE A 485 -20.61 8.54 19.71
N TYR A 486 -21.40 8.01 18.78
CA TYR A 486 -22.24 6.83 18.97
C TYR A 486 -21.59 5.54 18.50
N GLY A 487 -20.54 5.62 17.68
CA GLY A 487 -19.83 4.46 17.13
C GLY A 487 -20.42 3.98 15.81
N TYR A 488 -21.58 4.44 15.39
CA TYR A 488 -22.22 4.07 14.12
C TYR A 488 -23.18 5.15 13.64
N CYS A 489 -23.58 5.06 12.37
CA CYS A 489 -24.64 5.88 11.80
C CYS A 489 -25.26 5.21 10.57
N PHE A 490 -26.58 5.32 10.40
CA PHE A 490 -27.27 4.95 9.18
C PHE A 490 -27.28 6.10 8.16
N VAL A 491 -27.20 5.75 6.88
CA VAL A 491 -27.36 6.68 5.76
C VAL A 491 -28.54 6.21 4.93
N GLN A 492 -29.59 7.03 4.88
CA GLN A 492 -30.85 6.71 4.22
C GLN A 492 -30.92 7.32 2.81
N GLY A 493 -31.53 6.58 1.89
CA GLY A 493 -31.74 7.03 0.51
C GLY A 493 -30.47 6.98 -0.34
N VAL A 494 -29.54 6.07 -0.02
CA VAL A 494 -28.40 5.78 -0.90
C VAL A 494 -28.95 5.09 -2.15
N PRO A 495 -28.60 5.53 -3.37
CA PRO A 495 -28.96 4.80 -4.58
C PRO A 495 -28.46 3.36 -4.50
N VAL A 496 -29.27 2.41 -4.97
CA VAL A 496 -29.05 0.96 -4.82
C VAL A 496 -28.02 0.45 -5.83
N ASP A 497 -26.84 1.04 -5.81
CA ASP A 497 -25.69 0.70 -6.64
C ASP A 497 -24.36 0.84 -5.88
N PRO A 498 -23.34 0.06 -6.27
CA PRO A 498 -22.04 0.13 -5.61
C PRO A 498 -21.32 1.49 -5.79
N GLU A 499 -21.47 2.15 -6.94
CA GLU A 499 -20.80 3.41 -7.27
C GLU A 499 -21.19 4.55 -6.32
N SER A 500 -22.47 4.65 -5.96
CA SER A 500 -22.99 5.65 -5.03
C SER A 500 -22.49 5.41 -3.61
N THR A 501 -22.36 4.13 -3.22
CA THR A 501 -21.80 3.71 -1.94
C THR A 501 -20.31 4.05 -1.85
N LYS A 502 -19.57 3.81 -2.93
CA LYS A 502 -18.17 4.18 -3.05
C LYS A 502 -17.98 5.70 -2.92
N SER A 503 -18.78 6.47 -3.65
CA SER A 503 -18.75 7.94 -3.59
C SER A 503 -19.08 8.48 -2.20
N LEU A 504 -20.02 7.83 -1.48
CA LEU A 504 -20.36 8.16 -0.09
C LEU A 504 -19.17 7.93 0.86
N LEU A 505 -18.46 6.80 0.76
CA LEU A 505 -17.24 6.55 1.53
C LEU A 505 -16.15 7.58 1.22
N GLU A 506 -15.98 7.94 -0.05
CA GLU A 506 -14.98 8.90 -0.53
C GLU A 506 -15.23 10.35 -0.06
N ARG A 507 -16.45 10.69 0.42
CA ARG A 507 -16.69 11.95 1.15
C ARG A 507 -15.91 12.02 2.47
N ILE A 508 -15.67 10.87 3.11
CA ILE A 508 -14.84 10.79 4.33
C ILE A 508 -13.36 10.78 3.94
N ALA A 509 -12.93 9.75 3.21
CA ALA A 509 -11.54 9.55 2.79
C ALA A 509 -11.45 8.47 1.69
N PHE A 510 -10.26 8.23 1.15
CA PHE A 510 -10.04 7.14 0.21
C PHE A 510 -10.33 5.77 0.86
N ILE A 511 -10.79 4.82 0.05
CA ILE A 511 -11.11 3.47 0.52
C ILE A 511 -9.83 2.66 0.67
N ARG A 512 -9.66 2.02 1.83
CA ARG A 512 -8.50 1.20 2.16
C ARG A 512 -8.52 -0.11 1.38
N HIS A 513 -7.51 -0.32 0.53
CA HIS A 513 -7.28 -1.60 -0.13
C HIS A 513 -6.86 -2.68 0.89
N THR A 514 -7.37 -3.89 0.73
CA THR A 514 -7.07 -5.05 1.60
C THR A 514 -6.80 -6.29 0.76
N HIS A 515 -6.45 -7.41 1.40
CA HIS A 515 -6.22 -8.67 0.69
C HIS A 515 -7.52 -9.29 0.12
N TYR A 516 -8.70 -8.76 0.44
CA TYR A 516 -9.96 -9.10 -0.22
C TYR A 516 -10.19 -8.34 -1.55
N GLY A 517 -9.16 -7.70 -2.12
CA GLY A 517 -9.21 -7.06 -3.43
C GLY A 517 -8.99 -5.55 -3.40
N SER A 518 -9.77 -4.79 -4.18
CA SER A 518 -9.61 -3.33 -4.35
C SER A 518 -10.04 -2.48 -3.14
N GLY A 519 -10.34 -3.08 -1.99
CA GLY A 519 -10.77 -2.36 -0.77
C GLY A 519 -12.25 -1.97 -0.72
N PHE A 520 -12.91 -1.91 -1.88
CA PHE A 520 -14.36 -1.81 -1.99
C PHE A 520 -14.88 -3.15 -2.53
N TRP A 521 -15.75 -3.79 -1.78
CA TRP A 521 -16.30 -5.10 -2.09
C TRP A 521 -17.77 -4.98 -2.50
N ASP A 522 -18.18 -5.82 -3.43
CA ASP A 522 -19.56 -6.01 -3.89
C ASP A 522 -19.70 -7.50 -4.15
N PHE A 523 -20.48 -8.17 -3.29
CA PHE A 523 -20.54 -9.62 -3.32
C PHE A 523 -21.93 -10.15 -3.07
N THR A 524 -22.15 -11.35 -3.60
CA THR A 524 -23.17 -12.28 -3.17
C THR A 524 -22.53 -13.40 -2.36
N SER A 525 -23.27 -14.07 -1.49
CA SER A 525 -22.77 -15.23 -0.72
C SER A 525 -22.52 -16.43 -1.64
N ASP A 526 -21.41 -16.39 -2.38
CA ASP A 526 -20.98 -17.39 -3.36
C ASP A 526 -19.61 -18.02 -3.00
N LEU A 527 -19.10 -17.75 -1.79
CA LEU A 527 -17.82 -18.25 -1.26
C LEU A 527 -16.58 -17.87 -2.10
N THR A 528 -16.68 -16.81 -2.92
CA THR A 528 -15.56 -16.32 -3.75
C THR A 528 -14.30 -15.95 -2.96
N PHE A 529 -14.46 -15.56 -1.70
CA PHE A 529 -13.36 -15.41 -0.74
C PHE A 529 -13.54 -16.44 0.39
N LYS A 530 -12.47 -17.18 0.74
CA LYS A 530 -12.47 -18.23 1.77
C LYS A 530 -12.51 -17.64 3.19
N ASP A 531 -13.57 -16.88 3.47
CA ASP A 531 -13.82 -16.18 4.72
C ASP A 531 -15.28 -16.42 5.16
N THR A 532 -15.49 -16.58 6.46
CA THR A 532 -16.81 -16.83 7.07
C THR A 532 -17.84 -15.76 6.73
N ALA A 533 -17.42 -14.52 6.41
CA ALA A 533 -18.30 -13.46 5.95
C ALA A 533 -19.04 -13.77 4.63
N TYR A 534 -18.52 -14.71 3.82
CA TYR A 534 -19.07 -15.10 2.51
C TYR A 534 -19.93 -16.37 2.56
N THR A 535 -20.18 -16.93 3.74
CA THR A 535 -21.15 -18.03 3.96
C THR A 535 -22.55 -17.48 4.25
N SER A 536 -23.58 -18.33 4.27
CA SER A 536 -24.93 -17.98 4.74
C SER A 536 -25.10 -18.11 6.25
N GLU A 537 -24.03 -18.45 6.97
CA GLU A 537 -24.06 -18.71 8.41
C GLU A 537 -24.20 -17.42 9.22
N GLY A 538 -24.76 -17.56 10.41
CA GLY A 538 -24.81 -16.48 11.39
C GLY A 538 -23.43 -16.16 11.96
N LEU A 539 -23.16 -14.88 12.17
CA LEU A 539 -21.92 -14.40 12.76
C LEU A 539 -22.25 -13.70 14.07
N GLY A 540 -21.60 -14.13 15.16
CA GLY A 540 -21.69 -13.46 16.46
C GLY A 540 -21.07 -12.07 16.42
N ALA A 541 -21.22 -11.32 17.52
CA ALA A 541 -20.60 -9.99 17.64
C ALA A 541 -19.06 -10.08 17.50
N HIS A 542 -18.49 -9.40 16.51
CA HIS A 542 -17.06 -9.33 16.25
C HIS A 542 -16.63 -7.96 15.69
N THR A 543 -15.32 -7.68 15.74
CA THR A 543 -14.65 -6.58 15.04
C THR A 543 -13.81 -7.15 13.90
N ASP A 544 -13.83 -6.51 12.73
CA ASP A 544 -13.11 -6.99 11.56
C ASP A 544 -11.61 -6.67 11.61
N ASN A 545 -10.86 -7.49 10.88
CA ASN A 545 -9.43 -7.32 10.64
C ASN A 545 -8.56 -7.27 11.91
N THR A 546 -8.88 -8.07 12.93
CA THR A 546 -8.06 -8.11 14.16
C THR A 546 -6.63 -8.58 13.90
N TYR A 547 -6.43 -9.31 12.80
CA TYR A 547 -5.14 -9.78 12.27
C TYR A 547 -4.29 -8.71 11.57
N PHE A 548 -4.77 -7.49 11.32
CA PHE A 548 -3.90 -6.40 10.85
C PHE A 548 -3.15 -5.75 12.02
N THR A 549 -1.89 -5.35 11.79
CA THR A 549 -1.17 -4.46 12.72
C THR A 549 -1.98 -3.18 12.97
N ASP A 550 -2.52 -2.60 11.89
CA ASP A 550 -3.42 -1.46 11.89
C ASP A 550 -4.78 -1.86 11.29
N PRO A 551 -5.76 -2.28 12.11
CA PRO A 551 -7.11 -2.63 11.64
C PRO A 551 -7.85 -1.44 11.05
N ALA A 552 -8.73 -1.70 10.07
CA ALA A 552 -9.61 -0.68 9.53
C ALA A 552 -10.42 0.00 10.64
N ARG A 553 -10.53 1.33 10.56
CA ARG A 553 -11.22 2.15 11.55
C ARG A 553 -12.71 2.17 11.31
N LEU A 554 -13.11 2.39 10.06
CA LEU A 554 -14.52 2.37 9.66
C LEU A 554 -14.77 1.21 8.72
N GLN A 555 -15.98 0.70 8.80
CA GLN A 555 -16.54 -0.26 7.86
C GLN A 555 -17.96 0.16 7.53
N LEU A 556 -18.32 0.08 6.26
CA LEU A 556 -19.67 0.38 5.78
C LEU A 556 -20.28 -0.85 5.12
N PHE A 557 -21.55 -1.09 5.41
CA PHE A 557 -22.41 -2.11 4.81
C PHE A 557 -23.59 -1.45 4.12
N HIS A 558 -23.80 -1.75 2.84
CA HIS A 558 -24.99 -1.33 2.10
C HIS A 558 -25.64 -2.54 1.44
N LEU A 559 -26.89 -2.82 1.83
CA LEU A 559 -27.69 -3.85 1.20
C LEU A 559 -28.18 -3.36 -0.16
N LEU A 560 -27.88 -4.11 -1.22
CA LEU A 560 -28.36 -3.81 -2.57
C LEU A 560 -29.60 -4.63 -2.91
N SER A 561 -29.65 -5.89 -2.49
CA SER A 561 -30.82 -6.74 -2.67
C SER A 561 -30.81 -7.93 -1.73
N HIS A 562 -31.99 -8.36 -1.29
CA HIS A 562 -32.22 -9.66 -0.65
C HIS A 562 -33.47 -10.26 -1.26
N THR A 563 -33.32 -11.26 -2.15
CA THR A 563 -34.45 -11.90 -2.84
C THR A 563 -34.54 -13.38 -2.48
N ASP A 564 -35.75 -13.92 -2.57
CA ASP A 564 -35.99 -15.37 -2.46
C ASP A 564 -35.52 -15.99 -1.13
N GLY A 565 -35.57 -15.23 -0.03
CA GLY A 565 -35.23 -15.73 1.31
C GLY A 565 -35.38 -14.68 2.41
N ASP A 566 -35.09 -15.11 3.64
CA ASP A 566 -35.30 -14.36 4.88
C ASP A 566 -34.01 -14.29 5.71
N GLY A 567 -34.05 -13.51 6.80
CA GLY A 567 -32.94 -13.38 7.75
C GLY A 567 -31.90 -12.33 7.36
N GLY A 568 -30.66 -12.55 7.78
CA GLY A 568 -29.55 -11.62 7.54
C GLY A 568 -29.70 -10.30 8.30
N THR A 569 -30.43 -10.33 9.42
CA THR A 569 -30.60 -9.20 10.32
C THR A 569 -29.24 -8.84 10.91
N SER A 570 -28.87 -7.56 10.82
CA SER A 570 -27.57 -7.06 11.25
C SER A 570 -27.57 -6.82 12.76
N LEU A 571 -26.48 -7.22 13.42
CA LEU A 571 -26.24 -7.00 14.84
C LEU A 571 -25.24 -5.86 15.03
N LEU A 572 -25.47 -5.03 16.04
CA LEU A 572 -24.49 -4.09 16.58
C LEU A 572 -24.41 -4.23 18.12
N VAL A 573 -23.20 -4.21 18.64
CA VAL A 573 -22.90 -4.18 20.09
C VAL A 573 -21.82 -3.14 20.37
N ASP A 574 -22.10 -2.25 21.32
CA ASP A 574 -21.12 -1.24 21.74
C ASP A 574 -20.07 -1.86 22.67
N GLY A 575 -18.90 -2.19 22.10
CA GLY A 575 -17.80 -2.84 22.83
C GLY A 575 -17.23 -1.98 23.97
N PHE A 576 -17.31 -0.66 23.88
CA PHE A 576 -16.89 0.23 24.97
C PHE A 576 -17.86 0.20 26.15
N GLN A 577 -19.16 0.15 25.87
CA GLN A 577 -20.16 -0.05 26.92
C GLN A 577 -20.01 -1.45 27.55
N ALA A 578 -19.74 -2.49 26.75
CA ALA A 578 -19.50 -3.83 27.26
C ALA A 578 -18.26 -3.89 28.17
N ALA A 579 -17.16 -3.27 27.75
CA ALA A 579 -15.93 -3.19 28.54
C ALA A 579 -16.14 -2.40 29.85
N LYS A 580 -16.94 -1.32 29.82
CA LYS A 580 -17.33 -0.56 31.02
C LYS A 580 -18.15 -1.41 31.99
N THR A 581 -19.10 -2.18 31.48
CA THR A 581 -19.89 -3.13 32.26
C THR A 581 -18.98 -4.20 32.88
N LEU A 582 -18.02 -4.75 32.13
CA LEU A 582 -17.06 -5.73 32.64
C LEU A 582 -16.18 -5.12 33.73
N PHE A 583 -15.65 -3.92 33.54
CA PHE A 583 -14.84 -3.23 34.55
C PHE A 583 -15.61 -3.01 35.85
N ALA A 584 -16.89 -2.64 35.76
CA ALA A 584 -17.76 -2.44 36.92
C ALA A 584 -18.06 -3.75 37.66
N GLN A 585 -18.21 -4.86 36.93
CA GLN A 585 -18.52 -6.18 37.51
C GLN A 585 -17.26 -6.90 38.03
N ASN A 586 -16.15 -6.83 37.29
CA ASN A 586 -14.90 -7.49 37.62
C ASN A 586 -13.71 -6.78 36.94
N ARG A 587 -13.00 -5.94 37.71
CA ARG A 587 -11.81 -5.22 37.24
C ARG A 587 -10.69 -6.15 36.78
N ASN A 588 -10.49 -7.28 37.46
CA ASN A 588 -9.43 -8.23 37.11
C ASN A 588 -9.66 -8.83 35.71
N HIS A 589 -10.91 -9.15 35.36
CA HIS A 589 -11.24 -9.60 34.00
C HIS A 589 -10.96 -8.51 32.96
N PHE A 590 -11.31 -7.25 33.25
CA PHE A 590 -10.98 -6.14 32.37
C PHE A 590 -9.45 -6.02 32.15
N HIS A 591 -8.67 -5.99 33.25
CA HIS A 591 -7.21 -5.88 33.17
C HIS A 591 -6.59 -7.07 32.42
N THR A 592 -7.10 -8.28 32.66
CA THR A 592 -6.67 -9.49 31.93
C THR A 592 -6.84 -9.33 30.42
N LEU A 593 -7.99 -8.82 29.96
CA LEU A 593 -8.25 -8.58 28.53
C LEU A 593 -7.48 -7.39 27.97
N ALA A 594 -6.96 -6.50 28.82
CA ALA A 594 -6.13 -5.35 28.44
C ALA A 594 -4.63 -5.64 28.43
N GLU A 595 -4.19 -6.67 29.16
CA GLU A 595 -2.77 -6.94 29.38
C GLU A 595 -2.28 -8.18 28.63
N ILE A 596 -3.09 -9.24 28.53
CA ILE A 596 -2.67 -10.50 27.92
C ILE A 596 -2.88 -10.45 26.40
N PRO A 597 -1.80 -10.43 25.59
CA PRO A 597 -1.91 -10.36 24.14
C PRO A 597 -2.36 -11.69 23.54
N GLN A 598 -3.12 -11.62 22.44
CA GLN A 598 -3.58 -12.78 21.69
C GLN A 598 -3.03 -12.74 20.26
N PRO A 599 -2.69 -13.91 19.69
CA PRO A 599 -2.37 -14.02 18.28
C PRO A 599 -3.65 -14.00 17.43
N PHE A 600 -3.57 -13.32 16.29
CA PHE A 600 -4.65 -13.24 15.30
C PHE A 600 -4.08 -13.53 13.92
N HIS A 601 -4.87 -14.13 13.03
CA HIS A 601 -4.47 -14.41 11.65
C HIS A 601 -5.62 -14.36 10.65
N ALA A 602 -5.28 -14.07 9.40
CA ALA A 602 -6.10 -14.40 8.24
C ALA A 602 -5.25 -15.28 7.32
N SER A 603 -5.61 -16.57 7.22
CA SER A 603 -4.82 -17.56 6.47
C SER A 603 -5.66 -18.53 5.64
N GLY A 604 -6.87 -18.11 5.24
CA GLY A 604 -7.78 -18.95 4.45
C GLY A 604 -7.36 -19.09 2.97
N ASN A 605 -6.67 -18.08 2.42
CA ASN A 605 -6.19 -18.09 1.04
C ASN A 605 -4.77 -18.67 0.96
N GLU A 606 -4.48 -19.50 -0.05
CA GLU A 606 -3.20 -20.23 -0.18
C GLU A 606 -1.98 -19.32 -0.27
N ASP A 607 -2.15 -18.10 -0.79
CA ASP A 607 -1.08 -17.11 -0.96
C ASP A 607 -1.08 -16.00 0.09
N THR A 608 -1.96 -16.08 1.09
CA THR A 608 -2.13 -15.04 2.12
C THR A 608 -2.11 -15.64 3.52
N CYS A 609 -1.17 -15.17 4.35
CA CYS A 609 -1.17 -15.43 5.79
C CYS A 609 -0.79 -14.12 6.50
N ILE A 610 -1.80 -13.37 6.92
CA ILE A 610 -1.62 -12.06 7.54
C ILE A 610 -1.67 -12.21 9.05
N GLN A 611 -0.71 -11.60 9.73
CA GLN A 611 -0.63 -11.56 11.18
C GLN A 611 -0.19 -10.15 11.61
N PRO A 612 -0.60 -9.68 12.80
CA PRO A 612 -0.12 -8.42 13.33
C PRO A 612 1.40 -8.47 13.60
N ALA A 613 2.07 -7.31 13.53
CA ALA A 613 3.51 -7.19 13.81
C ALA A 613 3.89 -7.60 15.25
N ALA A 614 2.93 -7.59 16.17
CA ALA A 614 3.03 -8.15 17.51
C ALA A 614 1.66 -8.67 17.95
N GLN A 615 1.62 -9.69 18.79
CA GLN A 615 0.36 -10.09 19.45
C GLN A 615 -0.19 -8.89 20.25
N VAL A 616 -1.51 -8.74 20.27
CA VAL A 616 -2.18 -7.57 20.87
C VAL A 616 -3.32 -8.02 21.78
N PRO A 617 -3.60 -7.30 22.89
CA PRO A 617 -4.71 -7.62 23.77
C PRO A 617 -6.07 -7.33 23.11
N VAL A 618 -7.15 -7.83 23.72
CA VAL A 618 -8.53 -7.52 23.28
C VAL A 618 -8.84 -6.05 23.55
N PHE A 619 -8.46 -5.53 24.72
CA PHE A 619 -8.64 -4.14 25.09
C PHE A 619 -7.34 -3.37 24.90
N ASN A 620 -7.26 -2.57 23.86
CA ASN A 620 -6.06 -1.79 23.55
C ASN A 620 -6.11 -0.46 24.30
N ILE A 621 -5.13 -0.27 25.18
CA ILE A 621 -4.99 0.93 26.01
C ILE A 621 -3.97 1.87 25.35
N HIS A 622 -4.35 3.13 25.13
CA HIS A 622 -3.50 4.12 24.48
C HIS A 622 -2.32 4.43 25.40
N PRO A 623 -1.06 4.22 24.97
CA PRO A 623 0.11 4.29 25.86
C PRO A 623 0.29 5.68 26.49
N GLN A 624 -0.05 6.75 25.75
CA GLN A 624 0.07 8.11 26.26
C GLN A 624 -1.10 8.58 27.13
N HIS A 625 -2.32 8.13 26.84
CA HIS A 625 -3.55 8.65 27.48
C HIS A 625 -4.13 7.69 28.52
N GLN A 626 -3.61 6.46 28.58
CA GLN A 626 -4.10 5.34 29.39
C GLN A 626 -5.62 5.18 29.26
N ARG A 627 -6.11 5.26 28.02
CA ARG A 627 -7.52 5.12 27.68
C ARG A 627 -7.73 3.93 26.80
N LEU A 628 -8.78 3.17 27.07
CA LEU A 628 -9.30 2.20 26.10
C LEU A 628 -9.72 2.95 24.83
N PHE A 629 -9.08 2.60 23.71
CA PHE A 629 -9.31 3.25 22.41
C PHE A 629 -9.69 2.27 21.29
N GLN A 630 -9.46 0.97 21.49
CA GLN A 630 -9.80 -0.07 20.54
C GLN A 630 -10.15 -1.41 21.23
N ILE A 631 -11.20 -2.07 20.74
CA ILE A 631 -11.58 -3.46 21.01
C ILE A 631 -11.12 -4.30 19.81
N ARG A 632 -10.44 -5.42 20.07
CA ARG A 632 -10.14 -6.46 19.08
C ARG A 632 -10.77 -7.76 19.52
N TRP A 633 -11.99 -8.00 19.06
CA TRP A 633 -12.77 -9.17 19.43
C TRP A 633 -13.26 -9.87 18.17
N ASN A 634 -12.55 -10.92 17.76
CA ASN A 634 -13.02 -11.79 16.70
C ASN A 634 -12.56 -13.21 17.02
N ASN A 635 -13.50 -14.10 17.31
CA ASN A 635 -13.17 -15.49 17.65
C ASN A 635 -12.66 -16.26 16.43
N TYR A 636 -13.09 -15.88 15.22
CA TYR A 636 -12.72 -16.54 13.97
C TYR A 636 -11.28 -16.22 13.55
N ASP A 637 -10.79 -15.02 13.87
CA ASP A 637 -9.43 -14.58 13.59
C ASP A 637 -8.39 -15.09 14.60
N ARG A 638 -8.80 -15.57 15.78
CA ARG A 638 -7.88 -15.84 16.91
C ARG A 638 -7.14 -17.15 16.73
N ALA A 639 -5.81 -17.09 16.77
CA ALA A 639 -4.95 -18.28 16.65
C ALA A 639 -4.71 -18.98 18.00
N ALA A 640 -4.11 -20.17 17.96
CA ALA A 640 -3.63 -20.85 19.16
C ALA A 640 -2.38 -20.15 19.73
N LYS A 641 -2.46 -19.68 20.98
CA LYS A 641 -1.33 -19.06 21.71
C LYS A 641 -0.47 -20.12 22.41
N THR A 642 0.85 -19.97 22.31
CA THR A 642 1.83 -20.90 22.91
C THR A 642 2.67 -20.27 24.02
N ASP A 643 2.79 -18.95 24.04
CA ASP A 643 3.61 -18.15 24.95
C ASP A 643 2.79 -17.60 26.12
N TRP A 644 2.21 -18.49 26.93
CA TRP A 644 1.54 -18.19 28.19
C TRP A 644 1.66 -19.34 29.19
N THR A 645 1.58 -19.02 30.47
CA THR A 645 1.46 -19.96 31.57
C THR A 645 0.03 -20.51 31.69
N MET A 646 -0.14 -21.63 32.40
CA MET A 646 -1.48 -22.18 32.69
C MET A 646 -2.35 -21.17 33.45
N GLU A 647 -1.76 -20.38 34.34
CA GLU A 647 -2.47 -19.34 35.09
C GLU A 647 -2.99 -18.23 34.17
N GLU A 648 -2.15 -17.71 33.28
CA GLU A 648 -2.54 -16.71 32.28
C GLU A 648 -3.63 -17.24 31.34
N GLN A 649 -3.50 -18.51 30.92
CA GLN A 649 -4.50 -19.17 30.07
C GLN A 649 -5.87 -19.22 30.77
N MET A 650 -5.93 -19.71 32.02
CA MET A 650 -7.19 -19.78 32.77
C MET A 650 -7.81 -18.40 33.00
N LYS A 651 -7.01 -17.44 33.48
CA LYS A 651 -7.46 -16.06 33.70
C LYS A 651 -8.04 -15.44 32.43
N TRP A 652 -7.35 -15.62 31.30
CA TRP A 652 -7.81 -15.06 30.04
C TRP A 652 -9.14 -15.68 29.59
N TYR A 653 -9.29 -17.00 29.68
CA TYR A 653 -10.54 -17.67 29.29
C TYR A 653 -11.71 -17.31 30.20
N ASP A 654 -11.50 -17.14 31.51
CA ASP A 654 -12.55 -16.70 32.43
C ASP A 654 -12.99 -15.25 32.13
N ALA A 655 -12.01 -14.38 31.87
CA ALA A 655 -12.28 -13.00 31.48
C ALA A 655 -12.99 -12.91 30.12
N ALA A 656 -12.55 -13.70 29.13
CA ALA A 656 -13.15 -13.77 27.81
C ALA A 656 -14.60 -14.31 27.86
N ARG A 657 -14.88 -15.32 28.70
CA ARG A 657 -16.26 -15.80 28.94
C ARG A 657 -17.15 -14.72 29.54
N ALA A 658 -16.68 -14.03 30.58
CA ALA A 658 -17.44 -12.96 31.21
C ALA A 658 -17.73 -11.80 30.23
N PHE A 659 -16.77 -11.44 29.38
CA PHE A 659 -16.98 -10.45 28.34
C PHE A 659 -17.98 -10.94 27.28
N ASN A 660 -17.84 -12.21 26.84
CA ASN A 660 -18.76 -12.83 25.91
C ASN A 660 -20.20 -12.86 26.44
N GLU A 661 -20.39 -13.19 27.72
CA GLU A 661 -21.72 -13.15 28.36
C GLU A 661 -22.33 -11.75 28.33
N ILE A 662 -21.53 -10.70 28.55
CA ILE A 662 -22.00 -9.30 28.51
C ILE A 662 -22.48 -8.93 27.11
N ILE A 663 -21.69 -9.21 26.06
CA ILE A 663 -22.05 -8.83 24.67
C ILE A 663 -23.24 -9.61 24.11
N HIS A 664 -23.63 -10.71 24.77
CA HIS A 664 -24.82 -11.51 24.43
C HIS A 664 -26.09 -11.09 25.18
N ARG A 665 -26.01 -10.10 26.09
CA ARG A 665 -27.21 -9.63 26.80
C ARG A 665 -28.14 -8.86 25.85
N PRO A 666 -29.46 -9.08 25.92
CA PRO A 666 -30.42 -8.38 25.06
C PRO A 666 -30.29 -6.85 25.11
N GLU A 667 -30.02 -6.28 26.28
CA GLU A 667 -29.83 -4.83 26.46
C GLU A 667 -28.53 -4.28 25.84
N MET A 668 -27.64 -5.16 25.38
CA MET A 668 -26.39 -4.80 24.70
C MET A 668 -26.48 -4.94 23.17
N GLN A 669 -27.51 -5.62 22.66
CA GLN A 669 -27.63 -6.00 21.25
C GLN A 669 -28.69 -5.17 20.52
N LEU A 670 -28.25 -4.38 19.54
CA LEU A 670 -29.14 -3.74 18.59
C LEU A 670 -29.24 -4.63 17.35
N TRP A 671 -30.43 -5.20 17.13
CA TRP A 671 -30.75 -5.97 15.94
C TRP A 671 -31.55 -5.12 14.96
N THR A 672 -31.08 -5.01 13.72
CA THR A 672 -31.71 -4.19 12.67
C THR A 672 -31.72 -4.94 11.36
N GLN A 673 -32.86 -4.96 10.68
CA GLN A 673 -32.91 -5.40 9.29
C GLN A 673 -32.46 -4.23 8.42
N LEU A 674 -31.47 -4.44 7.54
CA LEU A 674 -31.12 -3.46 6.53
C LEU A 674 -32.09 -3.60 5.36
N GLU A 675 -32.49 -2.46 4.79
CA GLU A 675 -33.30 -2.40 3.59
C GLU A 675 -32.47 -1.86 2.42
N PRO A 676 -32.76 -2.26 1.17
CA PRO A 676 -32.12 -1.66 0.00
C PRO A 676 -32.19 -0.13 0.01
N GLY A 677 -31.04 0.51 -0.20
CA GLY A 677 -30.90 1.97 -0.13
C GLY A 677 -30.60 2.53 1.26
N THR A 678 -30.37 1.67 2.25
CA THR A 678 -29.85 2.04 3.58
C THR A 678 -28.44 1.50 3.77
N ALA A 679 -27.48 2.40 3.97
CA ALA A 679 -26.12 2.03 4.37
C ALA A 679 -25.94 2.18 5.89
N LEU A 680 -25.16 1.28 6.49
CA LEU A 680 -24.75 1.31 7.88
C LEU A 680 -23.24 1.44 7.93
N ILE A 681 -22.73 2.51 8.53
CA ILE A 681 -21.30 2.69 8.79
C ILE A 681 -21.03 2.67 10.30
N PHE A 682 -19.91 2.08 10.70
CA PHE A 682 -19.54 1.98 12.11
C PHE A 682 -18.02 2.05 12.33
N ASP A 683 -17.66 2.48 13.54
CA ASP A 683 -16.32 2.46 14.11
C ASP A 683 -15.95 1.03 14.50
N ASN A 684 -15.26 0.32 13.61
CA ASN A 684 -14.85 -1.07 13.77
C ASN A 684 -13.85 -1.28 14.93
N TRP A 685 -13.27 -0.22 15.50
CA TRP A 685 -12.46 -0.35 16.73
C TRP A 685 -13.32 -0.32 18.00
N ARG A 686 -14.62 -0.06 17.91
CA ARG A 686 -15.53 0.06 19.06
C ARG A 686 -16.75 -0.84 18.91
N MET A 687 -17.45 -0.69 17.80
CA MET A 687 -18.69 -1.39 17.52
C MET A 687 -18.34 -2.79 17.03
N MET A 688 -18.79 -3.78 17.78
CA MET A 688 -18.85 -5.14 17.27
C MET A 688 -20.12 -5.26 16.43
N HIS A 689 -20.05 -6.08 15.39
CA HIS A 689 -21.15 -6.33 14.50
C HIS A 689 -21.30 -7.82 14.21
N GLY A 690 -22.41 -8.20 13.61
CA GLY A 690 -22.70 -9.59 13.26
C GLY A 690 -23.95 -9.68 12.41
N ARG A 691 -24.45 -10.90 12.21
CA ARG A 691 -25.71 -11.12 11.52
C ARG A 691 -26.35 -12.45 11.91
N THR A 692 -27.67 -12.55 11.80
CA THR A 692 -28.33 -13.85 11.80
C THR A 692 -27.96 -14.63 10.54
N GLU A 693 -28.19 -15.94 10.57
CA GLU A 693 -28.24 -16.74 9.34
C GLU A 693 -29.27 -16.18 8.35
N PHE A 694 -29.13 -16.53 7.07
CA PHE A 694 -30.07 -16.12 6.04
C PHE A 694 -30.21 -17.13 4.91
N THR A 695 -31.30 -17.02 4.18
CA THR A 695 -31.58 -17.78 2.95
C THR A 695 -31.74 -16.84 1.76
N GLY A 696 -31.79 -17.40 0.54
CA GLY A 696 -31.97 -16.62 -0.68
C GLY A 696 -30.71 -15.91 -1.17
N LYS A 697 -30.88 -14.97 -2.11
CA LYS A 697 -29.79 -14.21 -2.73
C LYS A 697 -29.66 -12.85 -2.07
N ARG A 698 -28.57 -12.66 -1.33
CA ARG A 698 -28.24 -11.41 -0.63
C ARG A 698 -27.01 -10.78 -1.26
N ARG A 699 -27.16 -9.57 -1.82
CA ARG A 699 -26.07 -8.78 -2.41
C ARG A 699 -25.78 -7.57 -1.54
N MET A 700 -24.53 -7.44 -1.11
CA MET A 700 -24.04 -6.34 -0.27
C MET A 700 -22.84 -5.69 -0.93
N CYS A 701 -22.69 -4.39 -0.73
CA CYS A 701 -21.45 -3.70 -1.02
C CYS A 701 -20.97 -2.85 0.17
N GLY A 702 -19.70 -2.47 0.13
CA GLY A 702 -19.08 -1.73 1.22
C GLY A 702 -17.57 -1.64 1.12
N GLY A 703 -16.97 -1.03 2.13
CA GLY A 703 -15.53 -0.79 2.15
C GLY A 703 -15.04 -0.31 3.49
N TYR A 704 -13.72 -0.10 3.55
CA TYR A 704 -13.00 0.23 4.77
C TYR A 704 -12.34 1.62 4.67
N ILE A 705 -12.28 2.35 5.78
CA ILE A 705 -11.50 3.59 5.91
C ILE A 705 -10.49 3.43 7.05
N ASN A 706 -9.27 3.92 6.85
CA ASN A 706 -8.22 3.90 7.87
C ASN A 706 -8.43 5.01 8.93
N ASN A 707 -7.77 4.86 10.06
CA ASN A 707 -7.96 5.73 11.21
C ASN A 707 -7.52 7.18 10.97
N ASP A 708 -6.32 7.38 10.42
CA ASP A 708 -5.69 8.69 10.39
C ASP A 708 -6.43 9.67 9.48
N ASP A 709 -6.89 9.20 8.32
CA ASP A 709 -7.64 10.02 7.37
C ASP A 709 -9.06 10.33 7.87
N PHE A 710 -9.73 9.36 8.50
CA PHE A 710 -11.02 9.60 9.16
C PHE A 710 -10.89 10.67 10.27
N MET A 711 -9.91 10.51 11.16
CA MET A 711 -9.71 11.45 12.26
C MET A 711 -9.23 12.82 11.76
N SER A 712 -8.45 12.87 10.69
CA SER A 712 -8.09 14.12 10.00
C SER A 712 -9.32 14.85 9.48
N LYS A 713 -10.20 14.15 8.74
CA LYS A 713 -11.46 14.70 8.22
C LYS A 713 -12.34 15.22 9.36
N TYR A 714 -12.56 14.43 10.41
CA TYR A 714 -13.35 14.83 11.57
C TYR A 714 -12.79 16.11 12.22
N ARG A 715 -11.48 16.15 12.49
CA ARG A 715 -10.83 17.30 13.13
C ARG A 715 -11.00 18.58 12.30
N LEU A 716 -10.86 18.48 10.98
CA LEU A 716 -11.00 19.62 10.08
C LEU A 716 -12.44 20.14 10.04
N LEU A 717 -13.43 19.24 10.02
CA LEU A 717 -14.84 19.61 10.01
C LEU A 717 -15.30 20.22 11.35
N GLU A 718 -14.90 19.62 12.47
CA GLU A 718 -15.33 20.03 13.82
C GLU A 718 -14.63 21.31 14.30
N PHE A 719 -13.31 21.41 14.09
CA PHE A 719 -12.50 22.45 14.71
C PHE A 719 -12.00 23.50 13.73
N GLY A 720 -12.05 23.22 12.42
CA GLY A 720 -11.45 24.05 11.39
C GLY A 720 -9.92 23.94 11.35
N ARG A 721 -9.34 24.22 10.18
CA ARG A 721 -7.91 24.05 9.91
C ARG A 721 -7.01 24.78 10.91
N GLN A 722 -7.28 26.05 11.21
CA GLN A 722 -6.39 26.85 12.04
C GLN A 722 -6.26 26.29 13.46
N LYS A 723 -7.39 25.91 14.07
CA LYS A 723 -7.39 25.33 15.42
C LYS A 723 -6.69 23.98 15.48
N VAL A 724 -6.79 23.16 14.42
CA VAL A 724 -6.06 21.90 14.30
C VAL A 724 -4.55 22.15 14.23
N LEU A 725 -4.11 23.12 13.41
CA LEU A 725 -2.70 23.50 13.30
C LEU A 725 -2.15 24.03 14.62
N ASP A 726 -2.90 24.88 15.31
CA ASP A 726 -2.50 25.46 16.61
C ASP A 726 -2.38 24.41 17.72
N ASN A 727 -2.92 23.20 17.53
CA ASN A 727 -2.88 22.10 18.51
C ASN A 727 -1.97 20.93 18.08
N LEU A 728 -1.14 21.08 17.04
CA LEU A 728 -0.19 20.02 16.68
C LEU A 728 0.78 19.72 17.82
N GLY A 729 0.85 18.46 18.24
CA GLY A 729 1.65 18.04 19.41
C GLY A 729 1.01 18.34 20.77
N ASN A 730 -0.10 19.10 20.83
CA ASN A 730 -0.84 19.33 22.05
C ASN A 730 -1.72 18.12 22.40
N ASN A 731 -1.32 17.39 23.44
CA ASN A 731 -2.02 16.20 23.94
C ASN A 731 -2.82 16.46 25.23
N ALA A 732 -3.13 17.73 25.53
CA ALA A 732 -3.89 18.08 26.72
C ALA A 732 -5.30 17.47 26.71
N SER A 733 -5.74 16.98 27.86
CA SER A 733 -7.04 16.34 28.04
C SER A 733 -8.19 17.33 28.20
N LEU A 734 -8.44 18.12 27.15
CA LEU A 734 -9.42 19.21 27.14
C LEU A 734 -10.44 18.96 26.04
N SER A 735 -11.74 19.10 26.33
CA SER A 735 -12.82 18.80 25.39
C SER A 735 -12.74 19.60 24.08
N TYR A 736 -12.12 20.78 24.10
CA TYR A 736 -11.92 21.64 22.94
C TYR A 736 -10.61 21.38 22.17
N ASN A 737 -9.76 20.46 22.64
CA ASN A 737 -8.53 20.06 21.94
C ASN A 737 -8.88 19.08 20.81
N PRO A 738 -8.51 19.35 19.55
CA PRO A 738 -8.73 18.45 18.42
C PRO A 738 -8.16 17.03 18.60
N ASN A 739 -7.18 16.85 19.49
CA ASN A 739 -6.58 15.55 19.78
C ASN A 739 -7.27 14.78 20.91
N TYR A 740 -8.20 15.39 21.65
CA TYR A 740 -8.82 14.78 22.83
C TYR A 740 -9.81 13.65 22.51
N ARG A 741 -10.47 13.75 21.36
CA ARG A 741 -11.48 12.78 20.89
C ARG A 741 -10.86 11.54 20.24
N TYR A 742 -9.54 11.38 20.33
CA TYR A 742 -8.77 10.29 19.73
C TYR A 742 -8.73 9.04 20.60
#